data_AF-A0A9D1KRI8-F1
#
_entry.id   AF-A0A9D1KRI8-F1
#
_cell.length_a   1.000
_cell.length_b   1.000
_cell.length_c   1.000
_cell.angle_alpha   90.00
_cell.angle_beta   90.00
_cell.angle_gamma   90.00
#
_symmetry.space_group_name_H-M   'P 1'
#
loop_
_entity.id
_entity.type
_entity.pdbx_description
1 polymer ?
#
loop_
_entity_poly.entity_id
_entity_poly.type
_entity_poly.pdbx_seq_one_letter_code
_entity_poly.pdbx_strand_id
1 'polypeptide(L)'
;MYDSFVIEDGTEFYKISGFDKIKPFLFTLASAGDIWIYLSTNGGVTAGRRTSDNALFPYVPEDVLHHSTDTGAKTLIRARFAEKSYLWQPFDISPIRRFETERNIYKSVLGNSVIFEEKNITLSLTFRCRWQISDKYGIVRTSSLLSSGSALGADVLDGFVNLLPYGISEAVQKASSCMADGYKTAELACDGSTAVYSLTSAFTDTPEPREVLLAAMFCGIADFNFDVYFNENTLNEFAKRKLKPPAKRQLGERCCYLMSFSVDFSAQNKQDWTIFGDTGVSHSRIAKTALQFTKDELFDDIEKSSERLLRITSMSDGLQLTGDKESCIHHLSCVTYNNMRGGIPANGSKLDGSDLLSFIKKKNVNIFSKNTELINRLASLDEIAELKSEALKCGSSELLRLCLEYIPVSFSRRHGDPSRPWNKFSIVLSDESGRPVTYYEGNWRDIFQNWEAMCMSFPELFENAVVKFLNSSTADGFNPLKINKFGFEFETPEGTDEWGSFGYSGDHQLIYLIKLTEHFADFYPDGPKRLFENDIFTYADTPYELSDFDAMLLNPKRTIRFDAAKNKRTLQNAAALGEDGRYILDGGMPYTVSFAEKLAVPALCKISNLIPGGGIWMNTQKAEWNDANNALVGIGMSIVTVCNLRRYLVSLIGLFKKYAPEEIMISEEVYNWLESVISVLEKHLPAENTSADGKARYRFLSEAERCFDTYRHAVYGGMSFKKAACKTERIIRFFELALIYAEDTIRKNKRHDMMYHSYNVMALGSDSIEIKHQALMLEGQTAVLDCGLLCGSEAAALLCAMEKSGLYSERDKSFYLYPPRITPPFTERNILPKACIEKSKLAAALLSYGNHDIITRDCTGKIRFAPQICCIGDLNKKLDYLQSDSRFSELISAERETMTGYFEDVFRHGSFLGRSQIMYKYEGIGCIYWHQNSKLRVAALETLIRSFRNNEPDKISGELKKHYGNICGGLCYNKSAEEWGAFPTDSYSHTPYTGGASQPVMTGQVKEDIIARIAELGILISDGRIEFHPELTGSREPLKNDCNFKYIAADGTPETLKLQSGSYAFTFCRVPVVCEAAAQNLIEVTYCSGIKKTFVGLCIPHDISRKIFSGSGEINKIHIGYIRE
;
A
#
# COMPACT_ATOMS: atom_id res chain seq x y z
N MET A 1 12.63 29.64 1.47
CA MET A 1 11.47 29.14 2.22
C MET A 1 11.98 28.72 3.59
N TYR A 2 11.18 28.79 4.64
CA TYR A 2 11.55 28.32 5.97
C TYR A 2 10.47 27.37 6.45
N ASP A 3 10.87 26.14 6.75
CA ASP A 3 9.98 25.13 7.30
C ASP A 3 10.19 25.07 8.82
N SER A 4 9.11 24.90 9.57
CA SER A 4 9.21 24.87 11.04
C SER A 4 7.98 24.24 11.67
N PHE A 5 8.16 23.61 12.83
CA PHE A 5 7.04 23.28 13.72
C PHE A 5 6.56 24.52 14.46
N VAL A 6 5.24 24.73 14.49
CA VAL A 6 4.59 25.87 15.16
C VAL A 6 3.35 25.40 15.91
N ILE A 7 2.95 26.14 16.96
CA ILE A 7 1.72 25.87 17.70
C ILE A 7 0.68 26.93 17.31
N GLU A 8 -0.49 26.47 16.86
CA GLU A 8 -1.64 27.29 16.46
C GLU A 8 -2.87 26.74 17.21
N ASP A 9 -3.54 27.59 18.01
CA ASP A 9 -4.68 27.22 18.86
C ASP A 9 -4.45 25.94 19.70
N GLY A 10 -3.26 25.85 20.32
CA GLY A 10 -2.88 24.69 21.15
C GLY A 10 -2.55 23.40 20.38
N THR A 11 -2.70 23.40 19.06
CA THR A 11 -2.36 22.27 18.18
C THR A 11 -1.02 22.51 17.51
N GLU A 12 -0.18 21.49 17.40
CA GLU A 12 1.09 21.59 16.69
C GLU A 12 0.95 21.29 15.19
N PHE A 13 1.61 22.10 14.37
CA PHE A 13 1.61 22.03 12.91
C PHE A 13 3.03 22.07 12.33
N TYR A 14 3.22 21.41 11.19
CA TYR A 14 4.36 21.66 10.30
C TYR A 14 3.99 22.75 9.30
N LYS A 15 4.73 23.87 9.32
CA LYS A 15 4.52 25.02 8.46
C LYS A 15 5.47 24.97 7.26
N ILE A 16 4.93 25.19 6.06
CA ILE A 16 5.69 25.49 4.84
C ILE A 16 5.40 26.94 4.45
N SER A 17 6.45 27.77 4.47
CA SER A 17 6.35 29.17 4.04
C SER A 17 6.66 29.36 2.56
N GLY A 18 5.79 30.09 1.84
CA GLY A 18 5.92 30.31 0.41
C GLY A 18 5.57 29.07 -0.41
N PHE A 19 4.57 28.28 0.04
CA PHE A 19 4.21 27.01 -0.58
C PHE A 19 3.78 27.15 -2.05
N ASP A 20 3.35 28.35 -2.45
CA ASP A 20 2.99 28.69 -3.84
C ASP A 20 4.20 28.72 -4.79
N LYS A 21 5.42 28.60 -4.26
CA LYS A 21 6.66 28.41 -5.03
C LYS A 21 6.95 26.95 -5.33
N ILE A 22 6.29 26.02 -4.64
CA ILE A 22 6.38 24.57 -4.89
C ILE A 22 5.29 24.24 -5.92
N LYS A 23 5.58 23.30 -6.83
CA LYS A 23 4.54 22.79 -7.74
C LYS A 23 3.34 22.28 -6.93
N PRO A 24 2.09 22.47 -7.39
CA PRO A 24 0.93 21.94 -6.70
C PRO A 24 1.10 20.44 -6.40
N PHE A 25 0.82 20.05 -5.16
CA PHE A 25 0.92 18.67 -4.72
C PHE A 25 -0.33 18.25 -3.97
N LEU A 26 -0.64 16.95 -4.05
CA LEU A 26 -1.82 16.34 -3.46
C LEU A 26 -1.49 15.82 -2.06
N PHE A 27 -2.39 16.04 -1.11
CA PHE A 27 -2.32 15.45 0.23
C PHE A 27 -3.71 15.07 0.72
N THR A 28 -3.78 14.35 1.85
CA THR A 28 -5.03 13.90 2.46
C THR A 28 -5.03 14.22 3.95
N LEU A 29 -6.23 14.37 4.52
CA LEU A 29 -6.41 14.45 5.96
C LEU A 29 -6.92 13.10 6.48
N ALA A 30 -6.26 12.58 7.51
CA ALA A 30 -6.68 11.34 8.16
C ALA A 30 -7.94 11.58 9.01
N SER A 31 -8.88 10.64 8.96
CA SER A 31 -10.10 10.62 9.77
C SER A 31 -10.11 9.37 10.65
N ALA A 32 -10.67 9.45 11.86
CA ALA A 32 -11.01 8.28 12.66
C ALA A 32 -12.32 7.60 12.20
N GLY A 33 -13.17 8.34 11.50
CA GLY A 33 -14.41 7.89 10.92
C GLY A 33 -14.29 7.48 9.45
N ASP A 34 -15.42 7.45 8.77
CA ASP A 34 -15.55 7.06 7.36
C ASP A 34 -15.43 8.24 6.38
N ILE A 35 -14.99 9.42 6.86
CA ILE A 35 -14.78 10.61 6.04
C ILE A 35 -13.45 10.50 5.30
N TRP A 36 -13.46 10.85 4.02
CA TRP A 36 -12.26 10.99 3.20
C TRP A 36 -12.20 12.40 2.61
N ILE A 37 -11.00 12.97 2.53
CA ILE A 37 -10.74 14.28 1.91
C ILE A 37 -9.35 14.28 1.26
N TYR A 38 -9.30 14.74 0.03
CA TYR A 38 -8.10 14.91 -0.78
C TYR A 38 -8.02 16.37 -1.23
N LEU A 39 -6.91 17.02 -0.94
CA LEU A 39 -6.69 18.44 -1.16
C LEU A 39 -5.44 18.64 -2.01
N SER A 40 -5.56 19.52 -3.00
CA SER A 40 -4.43 20.08 -3.73
C SER A 40 -4.03 21.40 -3.09
N THR A 41 -2.73 21.70 -3.02
CA THR A 41 -2.25 22.96 -2.44
C THR A 41 -2.74 24.21 -3.18
N ASN A 42 -3.24 24.08 -4.40
CA ASN A 42 -3.83 25.18 -5.16
C ASN A 42 -5.34 25.39 -4.93
N GLY A 43 -5.94 24.65 -3.99
CA GLY A 43 -7.34 24.80 -3.57
C GLY A 43 -8.31 23.76 -4.12
N GLY A 44 -7.91 22.90 -5.06
CA GLY A 44 -8.72 21.78 -5.52
C GLY A 44 -9.04 20.80 -4.39
N VAL A 45 -10.28 20.33 -4.30
CA VAL A 45 -10.76 19.44 -3.23
C VAL A 45 -11.74 18.39 -3.77
N THR A 46 -11.59 17.16 -3.27
CA THR A 46 -12.66 16.17 -3.30
C THR A 46 -12.79 15.52 -1.93
N ALA A 47 -14.01 15.31 -1.47
CA ALA A 47 -14.31 14.81 -0.13
C ALA A 47 -15.64 14.08 -0.11
N GLY A 48 -15.86 13.22 0.89
CA GLY A 48 -17.10 12.48 1.07
C GLY A 48 -17.02 11.48 2.22
N ARG A 49 -17.93 10.51 2.25
CA ARG A 49 -17.94 9.41 3.24
C ARG A 49 -17.93 8.05 2.58
N ARG A 50 -17.35 7.03 3.22
CA ARG A 50 -17.34 5.61 2.82
C ARG A 50 -16.73 5.30 1.45
N THR A 51 -17.32 5.76 0.36
CA THR A 51 -16.94 5.49 -1.03
C THR A 51 -16.94 6.79 -1.84
N SER A 52 -16.36 6.76 -3.04
CA SER A 52 -16.42 7.87 -4.00
C SER A 52 -17.83 8.17 -4.53
N ASP A 53 -18.77 7.24 -4.40
CA ASP A 53 -20.18 7.43 -4.78
C ASP A 53 -20.96 8.31 -3.78
N ASN A 54 -20.41 8.53 -2.60
CA ASN A 54 -20.97 9.39 -1.56
C ASN A 54 -20.09 10.64 -1.38
N ALA A 55 -19.78 11.31 -2.50
CA ALA A 55 -18.93 12.49 -2.52
C ALA A 55 -19.73 13.78 -2.30
N LEU A 56 -19.13 14.76 -1.60
CA LEU A 56 -19.60 16.14 -1.47
C LEU A 56 -19.15 17.01 -2.64
N PHE A 57 -18.02 16.66 -3.25
CA PHE A 57 -17.45 17.31 -4.44
C PHE A 57 -17.09 16.22 -5.45
N PRO A 58 -17.15 16.48 -6.77
CA PRO A 58 -16.81 15.49 -7.79
C PRO A 58 -15.47 14.78 -7.52
N TYR A 59 -15.50 13.45 -7.56
CA TYR A 59 -14.32 12.63 -7.44
C TYR A 59 -13.62 12.49 -8.80
N VAL A 60 -12.51 13.23 -8.97
CA VAL A 60 -11.75 13.33 -10.22
C VAL A 60 -10.29 12.93 -10.00
N PRO A 61 -9.55 12.53 -11.06
CA PRO A 61 -8.12 12.26 -10.96
C PRO A 61 -7.29 13.48 -10.49
N GLU A 62 -6.10 13.22 -9.94
CA GLU A 62 -5.26 14.24 -9.30
C GLU A 62 -4.92 15.44 -10.20
N ASP A 63 -4.71 15.21 -11.49
CA ASP A 63 -4.30 16.25 -12.44
C ASP A 63 -5.45 17.22 -12.72
N VAL A 64 -6.68 16.71 -12.82
CA VAL A 64 -7.89 17.52 -12.88
C VAL A 64 -8.05 18.31 -11.58
N LEU A 65 -7.78 17.68 -10.43
CA LEU A 65 -7.87 18.35 -9.13
C LEU A 65 -6.85 19.49 -8.99
N HIS A 66 -5.62 19.31 -9.47
CA HIS A 66 -4.58 20.33 -9.54
C HIS A 66 -4.90 21.48 -10.49
N HIS A 67 -5.94 21.40 -11.32
CA HIS A 67 -6.33 22.50 -12.21
C HIS A 67 -7.78 22.96 -11.97
N SER A 68 -8.47 22.35 -11.01
CA SER A 68 -9.87 22.70 -10.73
C SER A 68 -9.95 24.06 -10.05
N THR A 69 -10.42 25.04 -10.82
CA THR A 69 -10.82 26.35 -10.31
C THR A 69 -12.34 26.48 -10.20
N ASP A 70 -13.10 25.47 -10.58
CA ASP A 70 -14.57 25.47 -10.64
C ASP A 70 -15.21 24.63 -9.52
N THR A 71 -14.41 23.99 -8.66
CA THR A 71 -14.88 23.12 -7.58
C THR A 71 -14.19 23.49 -6.27
N GLY A 72 -14.93 23.42 -5.16
CA GLY A 72 -14.35 23.61 -3.82
C GLY A 72 -14.51 25.02 -3.27
N ALA A 73 -13.55 25.43 -2.44
CA ALA A 73 -13.64 26.69 -1.70
C ALA A 73 -13.43 27.92 -2.60
N LYS A 74 -14.28 28.94 -2.43
CA LYS A 74 -14.16 30.25 -3.08
C LYS A 74 -14.36 31.38 -2.06
N THR A 75 -13.47 32.36 -2.10
CA THR A 75 -13.49 33.54 -1.24
C THR A 75 -13.24 34.79 -2.07
N LEU A 76 -14.16 35.75 -2.06
CA LEU A 76 -13.99 37.08 -2.65
C LEU A 76 -14.14 38.12 -1.54
N ILE A 77 -13.16 39.01 -1.42
CA ILE A 77 -13.09 40.04 -0.40
C ILE A 77 -13.00 41.39 -1.09
N ARG A 78 -14.01 42.25 -0.91
CA ARG A 78 -13.95 43.65 -1.30
C ARG A 78 -13.52 44.49 -0.10
N ALA A 79 -12.23 44.75 0.01
CA ALA A 79 -11.68 45.62 1.05
C ALA A 79 -12.07 47.08 0.81
N ARG A 80 -12.59 47.76 1.83
CA ARG A 80 -13.06 49.15 1.80
C ARG A 80 -12.06 50.08 2.48
N PHE A 81 -11.72 51.17 1.80
CA PHE A 81 -10.90 52.28 2.28
C PHE A 81 -11.69 53.58 2.10
N ALA A 82 -11.22 54.70 2.67
CA ALA A 82 -11.96 55.96 2.72
C ALA A 82 -12.58 56.40 1.37
N GLU A 83 -11.85 56.32 0.26
CA GLU A 83 -12.33 56.73 -1.08
C GLU A 83 -12.34 55.62 -2.14
N LYS A 84 -11.85 54.41 -1.81
CA LYS A 84 -11.65 53.31 -2.78
C LYS A 84 -11.98 51.96 -2.18
N SER A 85 -12.26 50.98 -3.04
CA SER A 85 -12.32 49.58 -2.62
C SER A 85 -11.52 48.71 -3.58
N TYR A 86 -10.94 47.63 -3.08
CA TYR A 86 -10.18 46.68 -3.89
C TYR A 86 -10.79 45.28 -3.75
N LEU A 87 -10.97 44.59 -4.87
CA LEU A 87 -11.41 43.20 -4.89
C LEU A 87 -10.19 42.28 -4.85
N TRP A 88 -10.11 41.47 -3.81
CA TRP A 88 -9.09 40.47 -3.57
C TRP A 88 -9.74 39.09 -3.51
N GLN A 89 -9.15 38.12 -4.20
CA GLN A 89 -9.52 36.72 -4.13
C GLN A 89 -8.33 35.96 -3.55
N PRO A 90 -8.34 35.62 -2.25
CA PRO A 90 -7.29 34.80 -1.65
C PRO A 90 -7.12 33.48 -2.39
N PHE A 91 -5.88 33.01 -2.47
CA PHE A 91 -5.49 31.76 -3.15
C PHE A 91 -5.79 31.70 -4.65
N ASP A 92 -6.10 32.83 -5.29
CA ASP A 92 -6.22 32.89 -6.75
C ASP A 92 -4.93 32.38 -7.42
N ILE A 93 -5.09 31.53 -8.42
CA ILE A 93 -3.99 30.90 -9.16
C ILE A 93 -3.67 31.64 -10.47
N SER A 94 -4.35 32.76 -10.74
CA SER A 94 -4.07 33.61 -11.88
C SER A 94 -2.57 34.01 -11.93
N PRO A 95 -1.92 33.90 -13.10
CA PRO A 95 -0.53 34.35 -13.26
C PRO A 95 -0.39 35.87 -13.12
N ILE A 96 -1.47 36.63 -13.25
CA ILE A 96 -1.48 38.09 -13.13
C ILE A 96 -1.80 38.47 -11.68
N ARG A 97 -0.75 38.62 -10.85
CA ARG A 97 -0.91 39.06 -9.46
C ARG A 97 -1.20 40.56 -9.39
N ARG A 98 -2.32 40.91 -8.76
CA ARG A 98 -2.73 42.32 -8.52
C ARG A 98 -2.20 42.90 -7.22
N PHE A 99 -1.80 42.03 -6.29
CA PHE A 99 -1.35 42.41 -4.97
C PHE A 99 -0.07 41.65 -4.63
N GLU A 100 0.74 42.25 -3.77
CA GLU A 100 1.86 41.57 -3.13
C GLU A 100 1.31 40.67 -2.02
N THR A 101 1.63 39.38 -2.09
CA THR A 101 1.09 38.36 -1.19
C THR A 101 2.16 37.40 -0.68
N GLU A 102 1.97 36.91 0.54
CA GLU A 102 2.71 35.79 1.12
C GLU A 102 1.73 34.65 1.41
N ARG A 103 2.08 33.43 1.00
CA ARG A 103 1.24 32.24 1.20
C ARG A 103 1.95 31.22 2.08
N ASN A 104 1.26 30.74 3.11
CA ASN A 104 1.76 29.70 4.02
C ASN A 104 0.73 28.57 4.13
N ILE A 105 1.20 27.34 4.31
CA ILE A 105 0.35 26.18 4.58
C ILE A 105 0.87 25.46 5.82
N TYR A 106 -0.04 24.95 6.62
CA TYR A 106 0.25 24.31 7.90
C TYR A 106 -0.52 22.99 7.94
N LYS A 107 0.13 21.85 8.13
CA LYS A 107 -0.55 20.58 8.36
C LYS A 107 -0.33 20.13 9.80
N SER A 108 -1.39 19.72 10.50
CA SER A 108 -1.28 19.28 11.89
C SER A 108 -0.36 18.06 11.98
N VAL A 109 0.34 17.90 13.10
CA VAL A 109 1.23 16.75 13.31
C VAL A 109 0.48 15.42 13.16
N LEU A 110 -0.77 15.34 13.62
CA LEU A 110 -1.65 14.17 13.46
C LEU A 110 -2.18 14.00 12.02
N GLY A 111 -2.01 15.01 11.17
CA GLY A 111 -2.39 15.00 9.76
C GLY A 111 -3.89 15.02 9.49
N ASN A 112 -4.71 15.47 10.44
CA ASN A 112 -6.17 15.55 10.33
C ASN A 112 -6.71 16.98 10.17
N SER A 113 -5.82 17.98 10.12
CA SER A 113 -6.18 19.38 9.89
C SER A 113 -5.13 20.08 9.05
N VAL A 114 -5.56 21.04 8.22
CA VAL A 114 -4.67 21.91 7.45
C VAL A 114 -5.15 23.35 7.50
N ILE A 115 -4.22 24.30 7.61
CA ILE A 115 -4.48 25.74 7.52
C ILE A 115 -3.84 26.26 6.24
N PHE A 116 -4.61 26.97 5.43
CA PHE A 116 -4.10 27.82 4.36
C PHE A 116 -4.12 29.27 4.83
N GLU A 117 -3.04 30.00 4.59
CA GLU A 117 -2.89 31.41 4.94
C GLU A 117 -2.41 32.20 3.73
N GLU A 118 -3.09 33.29 3.41
CA GLU A 118 -2.59 34.31 2.49
C GLU A 118 -2.60 35.68 3.19
N LYS A 119 -1.42 36.28 3.29
CA LYS A 119 -1.24 37.67 3.72
C LYS A 119 -1.18 38.54 2.48
N ASN A 120 -2.13 39.45 2.33
CA ASN A 120 -2.11 40.49 1.32
C ASN A 120 -1.40 41.72 1.91
N ILE A 121 -0.12 41.86 1.58
CA ILE A 121 0.75 42.92 2.11
C ILE A 121 0.25 44.29 1.63
N THR A 122 -0.18 44.38 0.37
CA THR A 122 -0.72 45.61 -0.22
C THR A 122 -1.96 46.13 0.51
N LEU A 123 -2.87 45.24 0.92
CA LEU A 123 -4.11 45.61 1.61
C LEU A 123 -4.00 45.57 3.13
N SER A 124 -2.86 45.09 3.68
CA SER A 124 -2.67 44.83 5.12
C SER A 124 -3.74 43.90 5.71
N LEU A 125 -4.22 42.96 4.90
CA LEU A 125 -5.22 41.96 5.27
C LEU A 125 -4.61 40.56 5.27
N THR A 126 -5.03 39.70 6.19
CA THR A 126 -4.68 38.28 6.21
C THR A 126 -5.94 37.44 6.17
N PHE A 127 -6.01 36.51 5.22
CA PHE A 127 -7.08 35.52 5.14
C PHE A 127 -6.50 34.16 5.51
N ARG A 128 -7.15 33.49 6.45
CA ARG A 128 -6.85 32.12 6.86
C ARG A 128 -8.08 31.24 6.67
N CYS A 129 -7.88 30.00 6.22
CA CYS A 129 -8.92 28.99 6.32
C CYS A 129 -8.33 27.66 6.81
N ARG A 130 -8.97 27.07 7.81
CA ARG A 130 -8.60 25.82 8.45
C ARG A 130 -9.61 24.75 8.05
N TRP A 131 -9.13 23.67 7.46
CA TRP A 131 -9.90 22.46 7.21
C TRP A 131 -9.71 21.48 8.35
N GLN A 132 -10.81 20.94 8.84
CA GLN A 132 -10.92 19.98 9.93
C GLN A 132 -11.97 18.93 9.61
N ILE A 133 -11.96 17.86 10.39
CA ILE A 133 -12.89 16.74 10.30
C ILE A 133 -13.69 16.66 11.59
N SER A 134 -15.00 16.48 11.44
CA SER A 134 -15.91 16.10 12.52
C SER A 134 -16.61 14.80 12.09
N ASP A 135 -16.40 13.71 12.83
CA ASP A 135 -17.03 12.42 12.53
C ASP A 135 -18.57 12.54 12.43
N LYS A 136 -19.14 13.50 13.17
CA LYS A 136 -20.58 13.75 13.26
C LYS A 136 -21.13 14.78 12.27
N TYR A 137 -20.33 15.76 11.86
CA TYR A 137 -20.76 16.89 11.01
C TYR A 137 -20.03 16.97 9.67
N GLY A 138 -19.14 16.01 9.36
CA GLY A 138 -18.47 15.89 8.09
C GLY A 138 -17.22 16.77 7.99
N ILE A 139 -17.07 17.48 6.87
CA ILE A 139 -15.97 18.41 6.64
C ILE A 139 -16.26 19.75 7.32
N VAL A 140 -15.24 20.37 7.90
CA VAL A 140 -15.37 21.68 8.55
C VAL A 140 -14.32 22.63 7.99
N ARG A 141 -14.75 23.83 7.59
CA ARG A 141 -13.88 24.92 7.16
C ARG A 141 -14.13 26.16 8.02
N THR A 142 -13.18 26.46 8.90
CA THR A 142 -13.19 27.69 9.71
C THR A 142 -12.32 28.74 9.05
N SER A 143 -12.89 29.90 8.75
CA SER A 143 -12.24 30.99 8.04
C SER A 143 -12.09 32.21 8.96
N SER A 144 -10.99 32.95 8.77
CA SER A 144 -10.67 34.17 9.51
C SER A 144 -10.18 35.25 8.56
N LEU A 145 -10.69 36.47 8.73
CA LEU A 145 -10.18 37.67 8.07
C LEU A 145 -9.65 38.64 9.11
N LEU A 146 -8.36 38.95 9.03
CA LEU A 146 -7.67 39.85 9.95
C LEU A 146 -7.23 41.12 9.22
N SER A 147 -7.42 42.27 9.85
CA SER A 147 -6.87 43.56 9.43
C SER A 147 -5.71 43.94 10.35
N SER A 148 -4.58 44.29 9.73
CA SER A 148 -3.37 44.77 10.41
C SER A 148 -3.04 46.23 10.06
N GLY A 149 -3.93 46.91 9.35
CA GLY A 149 -3.68 48.24 8.79
C GLY A 149 -4.94 49.06 8.51
N SER A 150 -4.92 49.81 7.42
CA SER A 150 -5.82 50.95 7.14
C SER A 150 -7.16 50.63 6.47
N ALA A 151 -7.53 49.35 6.32
CA ALA A 151 -8.84 48.99 5.79
C ALA A 151 -9.94 49.33 6.81
N LEU A 152 -11.00 50.02 6.37
CA LEU A 152 -12.14 50.39 7.22
C LEU A 152 -13.12 49.24 7.43
N GLY A 153 -13.18 48.31 6.47
CA GLY A 153 -14.05 47.14 6.51
C GLY A 153 -13.93 46.33 5.23
N ALA A 154 -14.74 45.29 5.07
CA ALA A 154 -14.79 44.51 3.83
C ALA A 154 -16.20 43.96 3.56
N ASP A 155 -16.58 43.80 2.31
CA ASP A 155 -17.67 42.88 1.94
C ASP A 155 -17.03 41.55 1.58
N VAL A 156 -17.60 40.44 2.06
CA VAL A 156 -17.05 39.10 1.91
C VAL A 156 -18.10 38.20 1.28
N LEU A 157 -17.68 37.41 0.28
CA LEU A 157 -18.41 36.27 -0.24
C LEU A 157 -17.51 35.03 -0.08
N ASP A 158 -17.92 34.08 0.75
CA ASP A 158 -17.11 32.89 1.06
C ASP A 158 -17.95 31.61 1.08
N GLY A 159 -17.41 30.52 0.55
CA GLY A 159 -18.02 29.21 0.69
C GLY A 159 -17.56 28.20 -0.35
N PHE A 160 -18.46 27.34 -0.81
CA PHE A 160 -18.17 26.21 -1.68
C PHE A 160 -18.96 26.26 -3.00
N VAL A 161 -18.34 25.79 -4.07
CA VAL A 161 -18.95 25.66 -5.39
C VAL A 161 -18.85 24.21 -5.91
N ASN A 162 -19.77 23.86 -6.81
CA ASN A 162 -19.89 22.54 -7.44
C ASN A 162 -20.08 21.39 -6.44
N LEU A 163 -21.04 21.59 -5.52
CA LEU A 163 -21.47 20.60 -4.54
C LEU A 163 -22.29 19.50 -5.20
N LEU A 164 -22.15 18.28 -4.68
CA LEU A 164 -22.94 17.12 -5.09
C LEU A 164 -24.02 16.80 -4.06
N PRO A 165 -25.28 16.61 -4.46
CA PRO A 165 -26.27 15.95 -3.62
C PRO A 165 -25.93 14.46 -3.47
N TYR A 166 -26.46 13.84 -2.42
CA TYR A 166 -26.38 12.39 -2.24
C TYR A 166 -27.10 11.64 -3.37
N GLY A 167 -26.54 10.51 -3.81
CA GLY A 167 -27.15 9.62 -4.80
C GLY A 167 -26.63 9.77 -6.24
N ILE A 168 -25.67 10.66 -6.50
CA ILE A 168 -24.94 10.72 -7.77
C ILE A 168 -23.68 9.87 -7.66
N SER A 169 -23.62 8.74 -8.38
CA SER A 169 -22.44 7.89 -8.41
C SER A 169 -21.26 8.54 -9.14
N GLU A 170 -20.04 8.08 -8.84
CA GLU A 170 -18.82 8.50 -9.52
C GLU A 170 -18.93 8.29 -11.05
N ALA A 171 -19.50 7.15 -11.45
CA ALA A 171 -19.70 6.81 -12.86
C ALA A 171 -20.63 7.79 -13.57
N VAL A 172 -21.77 8.14 -12.95
CA VAL A 172 -22.71 9.12 -13.51
C VAL A 172 -22.07 10.50 -13.57
N GLN A 173 -21.37 10.92 -12.51
CA GLN A 173 -20.71 12.22 -12.49
C GLN A 173 -19.63 12.34 -13.56
N LYS A 174 -18.89 11.27 -13.84
CA LYS A 174 -17.85 11.25 -14.90
C LYS A 174 -18.44 11.23 -16.30
N ALA A 175 -19.49 10.46 -16.54
CA ALA A 175 -20.03 10.24 -17.88
C ALA A 175 -21.11 11.27 -18.30
N SER A 176 -21.92 11.74 -17.34
CA SER A 176 -23.20 12.42 -17.62
C SER A 176 -23.52 13.57 -16.65
N SER A 177 -22.51 14.31 -16.18
CA SER A 177 -22.68 15.39 -15.18
C SER A 177 -23.72 16.45 -15.54
N CYS A 178 -23.83 16.86 -16.81
CA CYS A 178 -24.83 17.85 -17.24
C CYS A 178 -26.27 17.31 -17.12
N MET A 179 -26.45 16.01 -17.31
CA MET A 179 -27.74 15.36 -17.08
C MET A 179 -28.02 15.31 -15.57
N ALA A 180 -27.00 15.00 -14.75
CA ALA A 180 -27.06 15.05 -13.30
C ALA A 180 -27.54 16.41 -12.77
N ASP A 181 -27.05 17.52 -13.33
CA ASP A 181 -27.47 18.87 -12.96
C ASP A 181 -28.99 19.08 -13.09
N GLY A 182 -29.64 18.49 -14.09
CA GLY A 182 -31.09 18.57 -14.30
C GLY A 182 -31.95 18.01 -13.17
N TYR A 183 -31.38 17.18 -12.29
CA TYR A 183 -32.07 16.55 -11.16
C TYR A 183 -31.74 17.22 -9.82
N LYS A 184 -30.74 18.12 -9.78
CA LYS A 184 -30.27 18.73 -8.54
C LYS A 184 -31.26 19.74 -8.01
N THR A 185 -31.42 19.76 -6.69
CA THR A 185 -32.09 20.85 -5.98
C THR A 185 -31.24 21.33 -4.81
N ALA A 186 -31.34 22.62 -4.52
CA ALA A 186 -30.74 23.25 -3.34
C ALA A 186 -31.81 24.10 -2.64
N GLU A 187 -31.92 23.98 -1.32
CA GLU A 187 -32.92 24.71 -0.53
C GLU A 187 -32.41 25.14 0.84
N LEU A 188 -32.90 26.27 1.34
CA LEU A 188 -32.56 26.78 2.66
C LEU A 188 -33.58 26.31 3.70
N ALA A 189 -33.10 25.77 4.82
CA ALA A 189 -33.92 25.40 5.96
C ALA A 189 -34.46 26.64 6.71
N CYS A 190 -35.29 26.39 7.73
CA CYS A 190 -36.01 27.45 8.46
C CYS A 190 -35.11 28.35 9.31
N ASP A 191 -33.88 27.92 9.62
CA ASP A 191 -32.89 28.67 10.40
C ASP A 191 -32.16 29.75 9.59
N GLY A 192 -32.32 29.76 8.26
CA GLY A 192 -31.65 30.70 7.37
C GLY A 192 -30.17 30.41 7.14
N SER A 193 -29.63 29.32 7.69
CA SER A 193 -28.19 28.98 7.64
C SER A 193 -27.92 27.61 7.01
N THR A 194 -28.81 26.64 7.25
CA THR A 194 -28.65 25.26 6.82
C THR A 194 -29.20 25.10 5.40
N ALA A 195 -28.36 24.66 4.47
CA ALA A 195 -28.71 24.34 3.10
C ALA A 195 -28.78 22.82 2.89
N VAL A 196 -29.78 22.38 2.14
CA VAL A 196 -30.01 20.98 1.79
C VAL A 196 -29.85 20.81 0.28
N TYR A 197 -29.07 19.82 -0.13
CA TYR A 197 -28.81 19.47 -1.52
C TYR A 197 -29.29 18.04 -1.80
N SER A 198 -30.31 17.90 -2.64
CA SER A 198 -30.96 16.62 -2.93
C SER A 198 -31.17 16.41 -4.42
N LEU A 199 -31.61 15.20 -4.78
CA LEU A 199 -32.08 14.86 -6.11
C LEU A 199 -33.61 14.83 -6.12
N THR A 200 -34.21 15.29 -7.22
CA THR A 200 -35.67 15.15 -7.44
C THR A 200 -36.10 13.69 -7.60
N SER A 201 -35.21 12.82 -8.07
CA SER A 201 -35.38 11.36 -8.23
C SER A 201 -34.00 10.72 -8.43
N ALA A 202 -33.88 9.42 -8.19
CA ALA A 202 -32.66 8.68 -8.49
C ALA A 202 -32.40 8.61 -10.00
N PHE A 203 -31.12 8.49 -10.37
CA PHE A 203 -30.68 8.25 -11.73
C PHE A 203 -30.93 6.80 -12.14
N THR A 204 -31.91 6.57 -13.01
CA THR A 204 -32.26 5.23 -13.51
C THR A 204 -32.95 5.29 -14.88
N ASP A 205 -32.66 4.31 -15.74
CA ASP A 205 -33.42 4.07 -16.98
C ASP A 205 -34.62 3.14 -16.74
N THR A 206 -34.69 2.49 -15.57
CA THR A 206 -35.85 1.67 -15.21
C THR A 206 -37.07 2.58 -15.03
N PRO A 207 -38.21 2.30 -15.70
CA PRO A 207 -39.42 3.11 -15.64
C PRO A 207 -40.20 2.90 -14.34
N GLU A 208 -39.53 3.06 -13.20
CA GLU A 208 -40.06 2.90 -11.85
C GLU A 208 -39.75 4.17 -11.04
N PRO A 209 -40.66 4.62 -10.15
CA PRO A 209 -40.34 5.66 -9.18
C PRO A 209 -39.18 5.23 -8.29
N ARG A 210 -38.17 6.09 -8.14
CA ARG A 210 -37.00 5.85 -7.28
C ARG A 210 -36.68 7.09 -6.47
N GLU A 211 -37.21 7.16 -5.25
CA GLU A 211 -36.98 8.26 -4.33
C GLU A 211 -35.56 8.25 -3.76
N VAL A 212 -34.97 9.44 -3.58
CA VAL A 212 -33.70 9.65 -2.89
C VAL A 212 -33.99 10.45 -1.62
N LEU A 213 -34.08 9.75 -0.49
CA LEU A 213 -34.53 10.32 0.79
C LEU A 213 -33.39 10.73 1.74
N LEU A 214 -32.18 10.77 1.19
CA LEU A 214 -30.97 11.27 1.84
C LEU A 214 -30.43 12.45 1.01
N ALA A 215 -29.74 13.37 1.67
CA ALA A 215 -29.21 14.59 1.05
C ALA A 215 -27.75 14.82 1.45
N ALA A 216 -27.13 15.80 0.78
CA ALA A 216 -25.99 16.52 1.35
C ALA A 216 -26.50 17.78 2.06
N MET A 217 -25.77 18.23 3.08
CA MET A 217 -26.16 19.39 3.89
C MET A 217 -24.92 20.23 4.18
N PHE A 218 -25.06 21.55 4.10
CA PHE A 218 -24.04 22.51 4.54
C PHE A 218 -24.67 23.54 5.47
N CYS A 219 -23.94 23.99 6.49
CA CYS A 219 -24.42 24.97 7.47
C CYS A 219 -23.32 25.96 7.82
N GLY A 220 -23.70 27.24 7.92
CA GLY A 220 -22.84 28.37 8.19
C GLY A 220 -23.04 28.86 9.62
N ILE A 221 -21.94 29.13 10.31
CA ILE A 221 -21.90 29.57 11.70
C ILE A 221 -21.13 30.90 11.77
N ALA A 222 -21.80 31.92 12.28
CA ALA A 222 -21.22 33.23 12.48
C ALA A 222 -21.90 33.96 13.64
N ASP A 223 -21.17 34.85 14.30
CA ASP A 223 -21.70 35.72 15.36
C ASP A 223 -22.29 37.03 14.77
N PHE A 224 -22.60 37.02 13.47
CA PHE A 224 -23.11 38.14 12.67
C PHE A 224 -24.08 37.62 11.60
N ASN A 225 -24.91 38.53 11.05
CA ASN A 225 -25.86 38.17 9.99
C ASN A 225 -25.18 38.00 8.64
N PHE A 226 -25.62 37.00 7.87
CA PHE A 226 -25.17 36.73 6.52
C PHE A 226 -26.33 36.18 5.66
N ASP A 227 -26.16 36.27 4.35
CA ASP A 227 -27.06 35.69 3.36
C ASP A 227 -26.42 34.45 2.72
N VAL A 228 -27.23 33.44 2.36
CA VAL A 228 -26.78 32.20 1.69
C VAL A 228 -27.22 32.18 0.22
N TYR A 229 -26.28 31.84 -0.68
CA TYR A 229 -26.52 31.74 -2.12
C TYR A 229 -26.18 30.35 -2.67
N PHE A 230 -26.97 29.89 -3.64
CA PHE A 230 -26.87 28.54 -4.22
C PHE A 230 -26.26 28.47 -5.63
N ASN A 231 -26.02 29.61 -6.27
CA ASN A 231 -25.59 29.67 -7.67
C ASN A 231 -24.16 30.20 -7.80
N GLU A 232 -23.37 29.62 -8.71
CA GLU A 232 -22.02 30.06 -9.05
C GLU A 232 -22.00 31.48 -9.66
N ASN A 233 -23.05 31.89 -10.38
CA ASN A 233 -23.16 33.24 -10.94
C ASN A 233 -23.10 34.35 -9.87
N THR A 234 -23.39 34.01 -8.60
CA THR A 234 -23.21 34.91 -7.45
C THR A 234 -21.78 35.44 -7.34
N LEU A 235 -20.76 34.67 -7.72
CA LEU A 235 -19.37 35.13 -7.74
C LEU A 235 -19.19 36.35 -8.66
N ASN A 236 -19.77 36.27 -9.87
CA ASN A 236 -19.72 37.35 -10.86
C ASN A 236 -20.56 38.55 -10.44
N GLU A 237 -21.76 38.32 -9.89
CA GLU A 237 -22.64 39.38 -9.39
C GLU A 237 -21.99 40.14 -8.23
N PHE A 238 -21.37 39.41 -7.29
CA PHE A 238 -20.60 39.99 -6.20
C PHE A 238 -19.46 40.84 -6.76
N ALA A 239 -18.59 40.28 -7.62
CA ALA A 239 -17.46 40.99 -8.21
C ALA A 239 -17.86 42.31 -8.90
N LYS A 240 -19.01 42.33 -9.60
CA LYS A 240 -19.54 43.48 -10.34
C LYS A 240 -20.38 44.47 -9.51
N ARG A 241 -20.55 44.26 -8.20
CA ARG A 241 -21.43 45.05 -7.32
C ARG A 241 -22.91 45.00 -7.73
N LYS A 242 -23.37 43.85 -8.20
CA LYS A 242 -24.74 43.62 -8.67
C LYS A 242 -25.37 42.39 -8.03
N LEU A 243 -25.01 42.11 -6.78
CA LEU A 243 -25.53 40.99 -6.03
C LEU A 243 -27.04 41.14 -5.86
N LYS A 244 -27.80 40.12 -6.27
CA LYS A 244 -29.25 40.07 -6.09
C LYS A 244 -29.61 39.54 -4.69
N PRO A 245 -30.85 39.73 -4.21
CA PRO A 245 -31.32 39.06 -3.01
C PRO A 245 -31.21 37.52 -3.12
N PRO A 246 -30.88 36.81 -2.04
CA PRO A 246 -30.74 35.35 -2.06
C PRO A 246 -32.09 34.66 -2.36
N ALA A 247 -32.05 33.59 -3.14
CA ALA A 247 -33.19 32.72 -3.38
C ALA A 247 -33.31 31.67 -2.26
N LYS A 248 -34.54 31.29 -1.90
CA LYS A 248 -34.77 30.22 -0.90
C LYS A 248 -34.58 28.81 -1.47
N ARG A 249 -34.62 28.65 -2.80
CA ARG A 249 -34.53 27.37 -3.52
C ARG A 249 -33.97 27.56 -4.93
N GLN A 250 -33.22 26.57 -5.41
CA GLN A 250 -32.68 26.46 -6.77
C GLN A 250 -32.91 25.04 -7.32
N LEU A 251 -33.17 24.92 -8.62
CA LEU A 251 -33.47 23.67 -9.32
C LEU A 251 -32.64 23.56 -10.60
N GLY A 252 -32.20 22.36 -10.96
CA GLY A 252 -31.67 22.05 -12.28
C GLY A 252 -30.30 22.66 -12.62
N GLU A 253 -29.57 23.14 -11.62
CA GLU A 253 -28.28 23.80 -11.78
C GLU A 253 -27.24 23.25 -10.80
N ARG A 254 -25.96 23.50 -11.08
CA ARG A 254 -24.86 23.19 -10.16
C ARG A 254 -25.06 23.88 -8.82
N CYS A 255 -24.82 23.14 -7.75
CA CYS A 255 -25.08 23.60 -6.40
C CYS A 255 -23.86 24.31 -5.80
N CYS A 256 -24.10 25.43 -5.12
CA CYS A 256 -23.10 26.15 -4.32
C CYS A 256 -23.63 26.37 -2.90
N TYR A 257 -22.73 26.66 -1.96
CA TYR A 257 -23.04 27.23 -0.64
C TYR A 257 -22.16 28.47 -0.47
N LEU A 258 -22.70 29.68 -0.65
CA LEU A 258 -21.92 30.92 -0.56
C LEU A 258 -22.53 31.86 0.48
N MET A 259 -21.79 32.18 1.54
CA MET A 259 -22.14 33.16 2.56
C MET A 259 -21.72 34.56 2.09
N SER A 260 -22.63 35.54 2.16
CA SER A 260 -22.35 36.95 1.88
C SER A 260 -22.62 37.81 3.11
N PHE A 261 -21.66 38.64 3.49
CA PHE A 261 -21.76 39.53 4.66
C PHE A 261 -20.78 40.71 4.57
N SER A 262 -20.88 41.65 5.50
CA SER A 262 -19.96 42.78 5.62
C SER A 262 -19.26 42.76 6.97
N VAL A 263 -17.98 43.12 6.98
CA VAL A 263 -17.11 43.25 8.14
C VAL A 263 -16.77 44.73 8.35
N ASP A 264 -16.79 45.16 9.61
CA ASP A 264 -16.36 46.49 10.05
C ASP A 264 -15.10 46.35 10.90
N PHE A 265 -13.97 46.84 10.38
CA PHE A 265 -12.69 46.73 11.07
C PHE A 265 -12.48 47.82 12.13
N SER A 266 -13.36 48.81 12.22
CA SER A 266 -13.32 49.82 13.27
C SER A 266 -13.77 49.27 14.64
N ALA A 267 -14.62 48.24 14.64
CA ALA A 267 -15.12 47.60 15.85
C ALA A 267 -14.23 46.45 16.33
N GLN A 268 -13.66 45.68 15.41
CA GLN A 268 -12.77 44.56 15.70
C GLN A 268 -11.81 44.30 14.54
N ASN A 269 -10.58 43.91 14.83
CA ASN A 269 -9.55 43.68 13.81
C ASN A 269 -9.56 42.26 13.23
N LYS A 270 -10.42 41.36 13.72
CA LYS A 270 -10.56 39.96 13.29
C LYS A 270 -12.04 39.60 13.17
N GLN A 271 -12.39 38.87 12.11
CA GLN A 271 -13.70 38.27 11.94
C GLN A 271 -13.56 36.79 11.60
N ASP A 272 -14.24 35.92 12.36
CA ASP A 272 -14.25 34.47 12.16
C ASP A 272 -15.65 33.97 11.76
N TRP A 273 -15.70 32.95 10.90
CA TRP A 273 -16.91 32.20 10.55
C TRP A 273 -16.55 30.76 10.20
N THR A 274 -17.53 29.85 10.24
CA THR A 274 -17.31 28.42 9.95
C THR A 274 -18.40 27.89 9.04
N ILE A 275 -18.01 27.03 8.10
CA ILE A 275 -18.95 26.25 7.27
C ILE A 275 -18.63 24.78 7.51
N PHE A 276 -19.62 23.98 7.86
CA PHE A 276 -19.49 22.53 7.86
C PHE A 276 -20.43 21.88 6.85
N GLY A 277 -20.08 20.68 6.38
CA GLY A 277 -20.92 19.94 5.43
C GLY A 277 -20.77 18.43 5.52
N ASP A 278 -21.89 17.73 5.34
CA ASP A 278 -21.98 16.27 5.43
C ASP A 278 -22.88 15.69 4.32
N THR A 279 -22.73 14.40 4.02
CA THR A 279 -23.47 13.69 2.96
C THR A 279 -24.10 12.41 3.48
N GLY A 280 -25.19 11.97 2.84
CA GLY A 280 -25.97 10.82 3.30
C GLY A 280 -26.80 11.14 4.55
N VAL A 281 -27.19 12.41 4.73
CA VAL A 281 -27.96 12.84 5.90
C VAL A 281 -29.46 12.65 5.68
N SER A 282 -30.15 12.20 6.73
CA SER A 282 -31.61 12.02 6.72
C SER A 282 -32.36 13.31 7.06
N HIS A 283 -33.64 13.36 6.72
CA HIS A 283 -34.55 14.43 7.10
C HIS A 283 -34.52 14.74 8.61
N SER A 284 -34.50 13.71 9.46
CA SER A 284 -34.41 13.88 10.92
C SER A 284 -33.10 14.53 11.35
N ARG A 285 -31.98 14.20 10.71
CA ARG A 285 -30.67 14.80 10.99
C ARG A 285 -30.60 16.25 10.55
N ILE A 286 -31.18 16.57 9.39
CA ILE A 286 -31.29 17.93 8.86
C ILE A 286 -32.13 18.79 9.82
N ALA A 287 -33.33 18.33 10.19
CA ALA A 287 -34.20 19.05 11.12
C ALA A 287 -33.55 19.27 12.49
N LYS A 288 -32.84 18.25 13.02
CA LYS A 288 -32.07 18.39 14.26
C LYS A 288 -30.98 19.47 14.12
N THR A 289 -30.27 19.50 13.00
CA THR A 289 -29.22 20.51 12.76
C THR A 289 -29.84 21.91 12.67
N ALA A 290 -30.87 22.11 11.86
CA ALA A 290 -31.50 23.41 11.71
C ALA A 290 -32.15 23.96 13.01
N LEU A 291 -32.68 23.09 13.88
CA LEU A 291 -33.46 23.53 15.04
C LEU A 291 -32.73 23.43 16.38
N GLN A 292 -31.71 22.59 16.50
CA GLN A 292 -31.11 22.22 17.79
C GLN A 292 -29.57 22.28 17.79
N PHE A 293 -28.93 22.66 16.68
CA PHE A 293 -27.48 22.76 16.60
C PHE A 293 -26.91 23.84 17.53
N THR A 294 -25.73 23.58 18.08
CA THR A 294 -24.94 24.60 18.80
C THR A 294 -23.49 24.59 18.32
N LYS A 295 -22.87 25.77 18.28
CA LYS A 295 -21.47 25.96 17.89
C LYS A 295 -20.52 25.09 18.71
N ASP A 296 -20.74 25.02 20.02
CA ASP A 296 -19.91 24.25 20.96
C ASP A 296 -19.93 22.75 20.65
N GLU A 297 -21.08 22.19 20.25
CA GLU A 297 -21.20 20.77 19.88
C GLU A 297 -20.34 20.40 18.66
N LEU A 298 -20.13 21.31 17.72
CA LEU A 298 -19.25 21.08 16.57
C LEU A 298 -17.78 21.04 16.99
N PHE A 299 -17.32 22.05 17.72
CA PHE A 299 -15.91 22.16 18.10
C PHE A 299 -15.50 21.05 19.09
N ASP A 300 -16.40 20.67 20.01
CA ASP A 300 -16.24 19.48 20.86
C ASP A 300 -16.13 18.18 20.05
N ASP A 301 -16.91 18.02 18.98
CA ASP A 301 -16.81 16.84 18.11
C ASP A 301 -15.50 16.82 17.30
N ILE A 302 -15.02 17.97 16.82
CA ILE A 302 -13.71 18.07 16.12
C ILE A 302 -12.56 17.65 17.05
N GLU A 303 -12.58 18.10 18.30
CA GLU A 303 -11.60 17.68 19.31
C GLU A 303 -11.70 16.17 19.56
N LYS A 304 -12.91 15.65 19.79
CA LYS A 304 -13.15 14.20 19.97
C LYS A 304 -12.71 13.36 18.78
N SER A 305 -12.95 13.81 17.54
CA SER A 305 -12.47 13.14 16.34
C SER A 305 -10.94 13.09 16.28
N SER A 306 -10.28 14.18 16.67
CA SER A 306 -8.81 14.25 16.76
C SER A 306 -8.27 13.32 17.84
N GLU A 307 -8.87 13.32 19.04
CA GLU A 307 -8.51 12.42 20.12
C GLU A 307 -8.71 10.95 19.75
N ARG A 308 -9.79 10.62 19.03
CA ARG A 308 -10.06 9.26 18.57
C ARG A 308 -8.99 8.79 17.57
N LEU A 309 -8.60 9.63 16.62
CA LEU A 309 -7.52 9.30 15.68
C LEU A 309 -6.17 9.14 16.39
N LEU A 310 -5.88 10.01 17.36
CA LEU A 310 -4.67 9.91 18.19
C LEU A 310 -4.67 8.60 18.97
N ARG A 311 -5.80 8.20 19.59
CA ARG A 311 -5.95 6.92 20.30
C ARG A 311 -5.70 5.73 19.38
N ILE A 312 -6.33 5.70 18.20
CA ILE A 312 -6.12 4.66 17.18
C ILE A 312 -4.63 4.54 16.82
N THR A 313 -3.96 5.67 16.59
CA THR A 313 -2.55 5.69 16.20
C THR A 313 -1.64 5.28 17.38
N SER A 314 -1.98 5.71 18.60
CA SER A 314 -1.22 5.39 19.83
C SER A 314 -1.29 3.91 20.19
N MET A 315 -2.40 3.24 19.87
CA MET A 315 -2.57 1.80 20.10
C MET A 315 -1.56 0.94 19.32
N SER A 316 -1.06 1.41 18.17
CA SER A 316 -0.02 0.73 17.38
C SER A 316 1.35 1.42 17.50
N ASP A 317 1.68 1.89 18.70
CA ASP A 317 2.98 2.47 19.03
C ASP A 317 3.41 3.70 18.19
N GLY A 318 2.45 4.53 17.81
CA GLY A 318 2.72 5.74 17.00
C GLY A 318 3.37 6.91 17.76
N LEU A 319 3.45 6.88 19.09
CA LEU A 319 3.93 8.01 19.89
C LEU A 319 5.40 7.88 20.27
N GLN A 320 6.17 8.90 19.93
CA GLN A 320 7.60 9.00 20.23
C GLN A 320 7.95 10.45 20.62
N LEU A 321 8.96 10.60 21.46
CA LEU A 321 9.59 11.87 21.77
C LEU A 321 11.10 11.68 21.88
N THR A 322 11.80 12.11 20.83
CA THR A 322 13.25 12.07 20.72
C THR A 322 13.76 13.46 20.30
N GLY A 323 15.08 13.63 20.22
CA GLY A 323 15.72 14.82 19.69
C GLY A 323 15.56 14.99 18.17
N ASP A 324 15.09 13.95 17.45
CA ASP A 324 14.81 13.95 16.02
C ASP A 324 13.30 14.02 15.77
N LYS A 325 12.76 15.24 15.85
CA LYS A 325 11.32 15.47 15.83
C LYS A 325 10.67 15.06 14.51
N GLU A 326 11.34 15.32 13.40
CA GLU A 326 10.91 14.96 12.05
C GLU A 326 10.71 13.44 11.93
N SER A 327 11.65 12.65 12.45
CA SER A 327 11.50 11.19 12.52
C SER A 327 10.32 10.75 13.40
N CYS A 328 10.08 11.40 14.55
CA CYS A 328 8.92 11.09 15.39
C CYS A 328 7.59 11.34 14.67
N ILE A 329 7.46 12.48 13.97
CA ILE A 329 6.22 12.82 13.27
C ILE A 329 6.04 11.95 12.01
N HIS A 330 7.12 11.62 11.33
CA HIS A 330 7.08 10.66 10.23
C HIS A 330 6.63 9.27 10.70
N HIS A 331 7.16 8.79 11.84
CA HIS A 331 6.71 7.52 12.45
C HIS A 331 5.22 7.55 12.78
N LEU A 332 4.74 8.63 13.40
CA LEU A 332 3.30 8.82 13.68
C LEU A 332 2.46 8.69 12.40
N SER A 333 2.85 9.40 11.33
CA SER A 333 2.21 9.33 10.01
C SER A 333 2.23 7.92 9.44
N CYS A 334 3.39 7.24 9.46
CA CYS A 334 3.54 5.88 8.99
C CYS A 334 2.63 4.90 9.73
N VAL A 335 2.55 4.99 11.06
CA VAL A 335 1.64 4.15 11.87
C VAL A 335 0.18 4.42 11.53
N THR A 336 -0.24 5.69 11.45
CA THR A 336 -1.62 6.04 11.07
C THR A 336 -1.99 5.41 9.72
N TYR A 337 -1.15 5.56 8.69
CA TYR A 337 -1.46 5.07 7.35
C TYR A 337 -1.25 3.56 7.18
N ASN A 338 -0.38 2.92 7.98
CA ASN A 338 -0.33 1.46 8.09
C ASN A 338 -1.66 0.92 8.63
N ASN A 339 -2.16 1.52 9.71
CA ASN A 339 -3.44 1.16 10.32
C ASN A 339 -4.63 1.42 9.36
N MET A 340 -4.63 2.53 8.62
CA MET A 340 -5.67 2.78 7.61
C MET A 340 -5.67 1.73 6.49
N ARG A 341 -4.51 1.20 6.10
CA ARG A 341 -4.41 0.26 4.97
C ARG A 341 -4.61 -1.21 5.38
N GLY A 342 -4.07 -1.61 6.54
CA GLY A 342 -4.13 -2.99 7.05
C GLY A 342 -5.12 -3.23 8.19
N GLY A 343 -5.61 -2.17 8.83
CA GLY A 343 -6.46 -2.24 10.01
C GLY A 343 -5.69 -2.31 11.32
N ILE A 344 -6.44 -2.15 12.42
CA ILE A 344 -5.97 -2.27 13.80
C ILE A 344 -6.99 -3.04 14.63
N PRO A 345 -6.60 -3.83 15.65
CA PRO A 345 -7.54 -4.51 16.53
C PRO A 345 -8.52 -3.51 17.17
N ALA A 346 -9.82 -3.74 17.00
CA ALA A 346 -10.84 -2.76 17.39
C ALA A 346 -10.87 -2.48 18.90
N ASN A 347 -10.58 -3.51 19.72
CA ASN A 347 -10.62 -3.44 21.18
C ASN A 347 -9.27 -3.81 21.81
N GLY A 348 -8.16 -3.60 21.10
CA GLY A 348 -6.84 -4.07 21.56
C GLY A 348 -6.81 -5.59 21.68
N SER A 349 -6.50 -6.11 22.86
CA SER A 349 -6.45 -7.54 23.16
C SER A 349 -7.81 -8.17 23.48
N LYS A 350 -8.84 -7.33 23.75
CA LYS A 350 -10.15 -7.80 24.20
C LYS A 350 -10.95 -8.47 23.08
N LEU A 351 -11.68 -9.52 23.45
CA LEU A 351 -12.56 -10.26 22.57
C LEU A 351 -13.96 -9.63 22.52
N ASP A 352 -14.52 -9.51 21.32
CA ASP A 352 -15.96 -9.29 21.13
C ASP A 352 -16.62 -10.64 20.82
N GLY A 353 -17.25 -11.25 21.83
CA GLY A 353 -17.92 -12.53 21.68
C GLY A 353 -19.03 -12.53 20.62
N SER A 354 -19.73 -11.41 20.45
CA SER A 354 -20.81 -11.29 19.46
C SER A 354 -20.26 -11.30 18.03
N ASP A 355 -19.11 -10.66 17.84
CA ASP A 355 -18.41 -10.65 16.57
C ASP A 355 -17.79 -12.02 16.24
N LEU A 356 -17.21 -12.71 17.23
CA LEU A 356 -16.70 -14.07 17.07
C LEU A 356 -17.83 -15.04 16.66
N LEU A 357 -19.00 -14.95 17.31
CA LEU A 357 -20.19 -15.75 16.96
C LEU A 357 -20.62 -15.51 15.51
N SER A 358 -20.70 -14.23 15.10
CA SER A 358 -21.04 -13.84 13.73
C SER A 358 -20.02 -14.37 12.71
N PHE A 359 -18.73 -14.26 13.04
CA PHE A 359 -17.63 -14.76 12.23
C PHE A 359 -17.73 -16.27 12.02
N ILE A 360 -17.81 -17.07 13.09
CA ILE A 360 -17.86 -18.54 12.99
C ILE A 360 -19.12 -18.97 12.23
N LYS A 361 -20.27 -18.33 12.47
CA LYS A 361 -21.52 -18.63 11.76
C LYS A 361 -21.42 -18.35 10.26
N LYS A 362 -20.80 -17.23 9.86
CA LYS A 362 -20.63 -16.88 8.44
C LYS A 362 -19.56 -17.73 7.75
N LYS A 363 -18.55 -18.17 8.51
CA LYS A 363 -17.52 -19.10 8.03
C LYS A 363 -18.10 -20.47 7.75
N ASN A 364 -18.79 -21.08 8.71
CA ASN A 364 -19.36 -22.40 8.53
C ASN A 364 -20.60 -22.65 9.41
N VAL A 365 -21.77 -22.73 8.77
CA VAL A 365 -23.06 -22.92 9.47
C VAL A 365 -23.16 -24.28 10.16
N ASN A 366 -22.52 -25.31 9.61
CA ASN A 366 -22.54 -26.67 10.16
C ASN A 366 -21.63 -26.78 11.38
N ILE A 367 -20.41 -26.22 11.33
CA ILE A 367 -19.51 -26.15 12.49
C ILE A 367 -20.18 -25.36 13.60
N PHE A 368 -20.79 -24.20 13.27
CA PHE A 368 -21.50 -23.37 14.23
C PHE A 368 -22.61 -24.16 14.93
N SER A 369 -23.49 -24.81 14.16
CA SER A 369 -24.64 -25.52 14.71
C SER A 369 -24.23 -26.72 15.59
N LYS A 370 -23.23 -27.50 15.15
CA LYS A 370 -22.73 -28.68 15.89
C LYS A 370 -22.02 -28.33 17.20
N ASN A 371 -21.42 -27.15 17.29
CA ASN A 371 -20.56 -26.75 18.41
C ASN A 371 -21.12 -25.57 19.22
N THR A 372 -22.43 -25.31 19.15
CA THR A 372 -23.07 -24.12 19.75
C THR A 372 -22.66 -23.88 21.21
N GLU A 373 -22.65 -24.91 22.06
CA GLU A 373 -22.26 -24.77 23.47
C GLU A 373 -20.78 -24.38 23.64
N LEU A 374 -19.87 -25.05 22.93
CA LEU A 374 -18.44 -24.75 22.94
C LEU A 374 -18.16 -23.33 22.44
N ILE A 375 -18.79 -22.94 21.34
CA ILE A 375 -18.64 -21.62 20.74
C ILE A 375 -19.15 -20.54 21.71
N ASN A 376 -20.29 -20.75 22.39
CA ASN A 376 -20.80 -19.82 23.38
C ASN A 376 -19.84 -19.67 24.57
N ARG A 377 -19.17 -20.75 25.01
CA ARG A 377 -18.12 -20.67 26.04
C ARG A 377 -16.91 -19.87 25.56
N LEU A 378 -16.44 -20.12 24.34
CA LEU A 378 -15.31 -19.38 23.74
C LEU A 378 -15.66 -17.88 23.55
N ALA A 379 -16.91 -17.58 23.17
CA ALA A 379 -17.41 -16.22 23.02
C ALA A 379 -17.65 -15.50 24.35
N SER A 380 -17.67 -16.21 25.48
CA SER A 380 -17.76 -15.59 26.82
C SER A 380 -16.41 -15.22 27.43
N LEU A 381 -15.30 -15.50 26.74
CA LEU A 381 -13.95 -15.12 27.18
C LEU A 381 -13.74 -13.62 26.97
N ASP A 382 -12.85 -13.03 27.77
CA ASP A 382 -12.59 -11.59 27.76
C ASP A 382 -11.46 -11.20 26.78
N GLU A 383 -10.50 -12.10 26.55
CA GLU A 383 -9.26 -11.79 25.81
C GLU A 383 -9.00 -12.75 24.63
N ILE A 384 -8.40 -12.24 23.56
CA ILE A 384 -8.01 -13.04 22.37
C ILE A 384 -6.97 -14.11 22.73
N ALA A 385 -6.07 -13.82 23.67
CA ALA A 385 -5.07 -14.80 24.11
C ALA A 385 -5.72 -16.00 24.82
N GLU A 386 -6.76 -15.77 25.62
CA GLU A 386 -7.54 -16.81 26.28
C GLU A 386 -8.30 -17.64 25.25
N LEU A 387 -8.91 -17.00 24.25
CA LEU A 387 -9.61 -17.68 23.15
C LEU A 387 -8.74 -18.77 22.51
N LYS A 388 -7.47 -18.46 22.23
CA LYS A 388 -6.54 -19.42 21.64
C LYS A 388 -6.21 -20.57 22.58
N SER A 389 -5.91 -20.25 23.85
CA SER A 389 -5.58 -21.27 24.84
C SER A 389 -6.75 -22.21 25.10
N GLU A 390 -7.97 -21.69 25.15
CA GLU A 390 -9.17 -22.49 25.41
C GLU A 390 -9.61 -23.26 24.16
N ALA A 391 -9.52 -22.66 22.97
CA ALA A 391 -9.79 -23.37 21.70
C ALA A 391 -8.89 -24.60 21.54
N LEU A 392 -7.62 -24.51 21.96
CA LEU A 392 -6.69 -25.64 21.97
C LEU A 392 -7.11 -26.75 22.94
N LYS A 393 -7.61 -26.41 24.14
CA LYS A 393 -8.08 -27.38 25.15
C LYS A 393 -9.41 -28.03 24.80
N CYS A 394 -10.22 -27.37 23.98
CA CYS A 394 -11.55 -27.85 23.59
C CYS A 394 -11.53 -29.10 22.69
N GLY A 395 -10.38 -29.45 22.09
CA GLY A 395 -10.21 -30.68 21.33
C GLY A 395 -10.88 -30.74 19.95
N SER A 396 -11.46 -29.64 19.45
CA SER A 396 -11.96 -29.53 18.07
C SER A 396 -10.95 -28.77 17.21
N SER A 397 -10.37 -29.46 16.22
CA SER A 397 -9.46 -28.87 15.25
C SER A 397 -10.17 -27.84 14.36
N GLU A 398 -11.46 -28.02 14.10
CA GLU A 398 -12.25 -27.08 13.32
C GLU A 398 -12.46 -25.75 14.05
N LEU A 399 -12.78 -25.80 15.34
CA LEU A 399 -12.90 -24.59 16.14
C LEU A 399 -11.54 -23.92 16.35
N LEU A 400 -10.48 -24.69 16.62
CA LEU A 400 -9.13 -24.15 16.73
C LEU A 400 -8.72 -23.40 15.46
N ARG A 401 -8.95 -23.98 14.29
CA ARG A 401 -8.73 -23.31 12.99
C ARG A 401 -9.48 -21.98 12.90
N LEU A 402 -10.79 -21.98 13.17
CA LEU A 402 -11.60 -20.76 13.05
C LEU A 402 -11.19 -19.68 14.07
N CYS A 403 -10.87 -20.05 15.31
CA CYS A 403 -10.35 -19.13 16.32
C CYS A 403 -8.98 -18.54 15.92
N LEU A 404 -8.13 -19.31 15.25
CA LEU A 404 -6.84 -18.83 14.75
C LEU A 404 -6.97 -18.04 13.43
N GLU A 405 -8.00 -18.25 12.62
CA GLU A 405 -8.32 -17.38 11.46
C GLU A 405 -8.96 -16.05 11.86
N TYR A 406 -9.50 -15.95 13.09
CA TYR A 406 -10.22 -14.77 13.56
C TYR A 406 -9.26 -13.61 13.88
N ILE A 407 -9.39 -12.52 13.12
CA ILE A 407 -8.60 -11.29 13.29
C ILE A 407 -9.59 -10.11 13.44
N PRO A 408 -9.81 -9.59 14.67
CA PRO A 408 -10.84 -8.59 14.97
C PRO A 408 -10.37 -7.16 14.67
N VAL A 409 -9.93 -6.91 13.45
CA VAL A 409 -9.47 -5.57 13.02
C VAL A 409 -10.61 -4.70 12.48
N SER A 410 -10.51 -3.40 12.69
CA SER A 410 -11.33 -2.36 12.08
C SER A 410 -10.40 -1.31 11.44
N PHE A 411 -10.94 -0.16 11.03
CA PHE A 411 -10.19 0.99 10.47
C PHE A 411 -9.53 0.78 9.10
N SER A 412 -9.40 -0.46 8.63
CA SER A 412 -8.82 -0.76 7.33
C SER A 412 -9.69 -0.26 6.15
N ARG A 413 -9.03 0.13 5.06
CA ARG A 413 -9.62 0.44 3.77
C ARG A 413 -8.62 0.19 2.65
N ARG A 414 -9.13 -0.12 1.45
CA ARG A 414 -8.30 -0.07 0.24
C ARG A 414 -7.79 1.35 -0.02
N HIS A 415 -6.57 1.43 -0.54
CA HIS A 415 -5.83 2.68 -0.76
C HIS A 415 -6.17 3.33 -2.12
N GLY A 416 -7.45 3.47 -2.41
CA GLY A 416 -7.96 4.22 -3.56
C GLY A 416 -8.06 5.71 -3.28
N ASP A 417 -7.61 6.53 -4.23
CA ASP A 417 -7.63 8.00 -4.14
C ASP A 417 -7.45 8.64 -5.55
N PRO A 418 -7.59 9.98 -5.71
CA PRO A 418 -7.43 10.67 -7.00
C PRO A 418 -6.12 10.40 -7.75
N SER A 419 -5.04 10.07 -7.06
CA SER A 419 -3.73 9.72 -7.63
C SER A 419 -3.58 8.22 -7.93
N ARG A 420 -4.54 7.40 -7.46
CA ARG A 420 -4.64 5.95 -7.67
C ARG A 420 -6.06 5.57 -8.15
N PRO A 421 -6.56 6.17 -9.25
CA PRO A 421 -7.98 6.09 -9.62
C PRO A 421 -8.43 4.69 -10.08
N TRP A 422 -7.50 3.77 -10.38
CA TRP A 422 -7.80 2.36 -10.68
C TRP A 422 -8.16 1.54 -9.42
N ASN A 423 -7.86 2.04 -8.22
CA ASN A 423 -8.23 1.40 -6.97
C ASN A 423 -9.55 1.97 -6.45
N LYS A 424 -10.63 1.17 -6.48
CA LYS A 424 -11.84 1.49 -5.70
C LYS A 424 -11.58 1.25 -4.22
N PHE A 425 -12.14 2.11 -3.38
CA PHE A 425 -12.08 2.00 -1.92
C PHE A 425 -13.47 2.00 -1.29
N SER A 426 -13.56 1.37 -0.13
CA SER A 426 -14.71 1.44 0.77
C SER A 426 -14.20 1.54 2.21
N ILE A 427 -14.77 2.44 3.00
CA ILE A 427 -14.44 2.62 4.42
C ILE A 427 -15.60 2.08 5.25
N VAL A 428 -15.45 0.85 5.74
CA VAL A 428 -16.50 0.13 6.48
C VAL A 428 -16.16 0.08 7.96
N LEU A 429 -16.72 1.02 8.73
CA LEU A 429 -16.53 1.08 10.19
C LEU A 429 -17.79 0.75 10.99
N SER A 430 -18.95 0.81 10.34
CA SER A 430 -20.24 0.48 10.96
C SER A 430 -21.19 -0.19 9.96
N ASP A 431 -22.14 -0.95 10.48
CA ASP A 431 -23.24 -1.53 9.69
C ASP A 431 -24.25 -0.45 9.24
N GLU A 432 -25.31 -0.88 8.54
CA GLU A 432 -26.39 -0.01 8.06
C GLU A 432 -27.22 0.60 9.19
N SER A 433 -27.20 0.00 10.39
CA SER A 433 -27.85 0.52 11.60
C SER A 433 -26.92 1.47 12.40
N GLY A 434 -25.70 1.71 11.92
CA GLY A 434 -24.71 2.56 12.58
C GLY A 434 -23.94 1.88 13.72
N ARG A 435 -24.06 0.56 13.90
CA ARG A 435 -23.30 -0.18 14.92
C ARG A 435 -21.87 -0.42 14.44
N PRO A 436 -20.83 -0.21 15.27
CA PRO A 436 -19.45 -0.49 14.91
C PRO A 436 -19.26 -1.94 14.44
N VAL A 437 -18.40 -2.15 13.44
CA VAL A 437 -18.05 -3.50 12.96
C VAL A 437 -16.54 -3.66 12.80
N THR A 438 -16.07 -4.89 13.01
CA THR A 438 -14.73 -5.31 12.60
C THR A 438 -14.83 -5.87 11.18
N TYR A 439 -14.11 -5.27 10.24
CA TYR A 439 -14.05 -5.70 8.86
C TYR A 439 -12.72 -5.29 8.24
N TYR A 440 -12.23 -6.13 7.33
CA TYR A 440 -11.07 -5.82 6.52
C TYR A 440 -11.18 -6.43 5.13
N GLU A 441 -10.55 -5.75 4.18
CA GLU A 441 -10.29 -6.22 2.83
C GLU A 441 -8.97 -5.66 2.32
N GLY A 442 -8.21 -6.47 1.58
CA GLY A 442 -6.95 -6.01 1.00
C GLY A 442 -6.42 -6.95 -0.06
N ASN A 443 -5.68 -6.41 -1.03
CA ASN A 443 -4.85 -7.23 -1.90
C ASN A 443 -3.84 -8.01 -1.05
N TRP A 444 -3.57 -9.24 -1.44
CA TRP A 444 -2.74 -10.20 -0.71
C TRP A 444 -1.45 -9.57 -0.14
N ARG A 445 -0.62 -9.02 -1.04
CA ARG A 445 0.65 -8.40 -0.69
C ARG A 445 0.48 -7.24 0.29
N ASP A 446 -0.44 -6.33 -0.01
CA ASP A 446 -0.58 -5.09 0.76
C ASP A 446 -0.93 -5.37 2.23
N ILE A 447 -1.94 -6.21 2.47
CA ILE A 447 -2.47 -6.43 3.81
C ILE A 447 -1.51 -7.26 4.68
N PHE A 448 -0.87 -8.30 4.14
CA PHE A 448 0.11 -9.08 4.92
C PHE A 448 1.37 -8.27 5.24
N GLN A 449 1.80 -7.38 4.35
CA GLN A 449 2.86 -6.43 4.65
C GLN A 449 2.46 -5.43 5.76
N ASN A 450 1.22 -4.94 5.78
CA ASN A 450 0.77 -4.06 6.86
C ASN A 450 0.60 -4.80 8.18
N TRP A 451 0.17 -6.07 8.14
CA TRP A 451 0.05 -6.90 9.32
C TRP A 451 1.40 -7.26 9.92
N GLU A 452 2.46 -7.39 9.13
CA GLU A 452 3.83 -7.52 9.64
C GLU A 452 4.18 -6.37 10.61
N ALA A 453 3.92 -5.11 10.21
CA ALA A 453 4.15 -3.95 11.07
C ALA A 453 3.12 -3.84 12.22
N MET A 454 1.83 -4.09 11.97
CA MET A 454 0.79 -4.02 13.00
C MET A 454 1.03 -5.04 14.12
N CYS A 455 1.45 -6.26 13.77
CA CYS A 455 1.73 -7.31 14.75
C CYS A 455 2.98 -7.00 15.59
N MET A 456 3.87 -6.07 15.20
CA MET A 456 4.94 -5.62 16.10
C MET A 456 4.39 -4.95 17.37
N SER A 457 3.20 -4.33 17.28
CA SER A 457 2.49 -3.73 18.42
C SER A 457 1.45 -4.65 19.06
N PHE A 458 0.99 -5.66 18.30
CA PHE A 458 0.07 -6.72 18.75
C PHE A 458 0.65 -8.11 18.44
N PRO A 459 1.75 -8.51 19.10
CA PRO A 459 2.45 -9.74 18.74
C PRO A 459 1.57 -10.98 18.78
N GLU A 460 0.56 -11.01 19.65
CA GLU A 460 -0.37 -12.11 19.76
C GLU A 460 -1.06 -12.44 18.43
N LEU A 461 -1.19 -11.48 17.50
CA LEU A 461 -1.83 -11.68 16.21
C LEU A 461 -0.91 -12.25 15.12
N PHE A 462 0.40 -12.38 15.35
CA PHE A 462 1.31 -13.00 14.38
C PHE A 462 0.86 -14.43 14.00
N GLU A 463 0.47 -15.23 15.00
CA GLU A 463 -0.06 -16.58 14.76
C GLU A 463 -1.32 -16.55 13.88
N ASN A 464 -2.24 -15.62 14.13
CA ASN A 464 -3.45 -15.50 13.33
C ASN A 464 -3.12 -15.09 11.89
N ALA A 465 -2.19 -14.16 11.70
CA ALA A 465 -1.74 -13.72 10.38
C ALA A 465 -1.10 -14.88 9.60
N VAL A 466 -0.25 -15.69 10.25
CA VAL A 466 0.36 -16.89 9.65
C VAL A 466 -0.72 -17.92 9.27
N VAL A 467 -1.65 -18.23 10.17
CA VAL A 467 -2.74 -19.19 9.89
C VAL A 467 -3.65 -18.69 8.78
N LYS A 468 -4.03 -17.41 8.78
CA LYS A 468 -4.85 -16.78 7.72
C LYS A 468 -4.13 -16.82 6.36
N PHE A 469 -2.83 -16.55 6.33
CA PHE A 469 -2.00 -16.66 5.13
C PHE A 469 -2.02 -18.08 4.58
N LEU A 470 -1.68 -19.07 5.42
CA LEU A 470 -1.57 -20.45 4.99
C LEU A 470 -2.91 -21.02 4.55
N ASN A 471 -3.99 -20.81 5.31
CA ASN A 471 -5.31 -21.33 4.96
C ASN A 471 -5.86 -20.69 3.69
N SER A 472 -5.51 -19.45 3.41
CA SER A 472 -5.92 -18.77 2.18
C SER A 472 -5.03 -19.11 0.97
N SER A 473 -3.98 -19.92 1.13
CA SER A 473 -3.10 -20.36 0.03
C SER A 473 -3.63 -21.65 -0.62
N THR A 474 -3.38 -21.80 -1.93
CA THR A 474 -3.90 -22.90 -2.77
C THR A 474 -3.02 -24.16 -2.67
N ALA A 475 -3.58 -25.32 -3.04
CA ALA A 475 -2.86 -26.61 -2.99
C ALA A 475 -1.68 -26.70 -3.97
N ASP A 476 -1.67 -25.89 -5.02
CA ASP A 476 -0.58 -25.77 -5.99
C ASP A 476 0.47 -24.69 -5.62
N GLY A 477 0.40 -24.13 -4.41
CA GLY A 477 1.45 -23.26 -3.87
C GLY A 477 1.36 -21.80 -4.29
N PHE A 478 0.13 -21.31 -4.50
CA PHE A 478 -0.18 -19.91 -4.82
C PHE A 478 -1.28 -19.37 -3.89
N ASN A 479 -1.96 -18.30 -4.31
CA ASN A 479 -3.00 -17.65 -3.53
C ASN A 479 -3.95 -16.81 -4.40
N PRO A 480 -5.17 -16.54 -3.90
CA PRO A 480 -6.10 -15.59 -4.52
C PRO A 480 -5.56 -14.15 -4.49
N LEU A 481 -6.21 -13.25 -5.25
CA LEU A 481 -5.81 -11.84 -5.37
C LEU A 481 -5.95 -11.08 -4.04
N LYS A 482 -7.05 -11.30 -3.31
CA LYS A 482 -7.41 -10.54 -2.12
C LYS A 482 -7.89 -11.45 -1.01
N ILE A 483 -7.74 -10.98 0.23
CA ILE A 483 -8.38 -11.55 1.41
C ILE A 483 -9.34 -10.54 2.02
N ASN A 484 -10.36 -11.05 2.70
CA ASN A 484 -11.24 -10.28 3.55
C ASN A 484 -11.47 -11.02 4.87
N LYS A 485 -12.24 -10.41 5.78
CA LYS A 485 -12.55 -11.00 7.09
C LYS A 485 -12.96 -12.48 7.00
N PHE A 486 -13.86 -12.81 6.09
CA PHE A 486 -14.48 -14.14 6.05
C PHE A 486 -13.75 -15.13 5.13
N GLY A 487 -13.05 -14.65 4.10
CA GLY A 487 -12.41 -15.51 3.13
C GLY A 487 -11.50 -14.75 2.17
N PHE A 488 -11.67 -15.02 0.88
CA PHE A 488 -10.82 -14.49 -0.18
C PHE A 488 -11.57 -14.34 -1.50
N GLU A 489 -10.97 -13.56 -2.41
CA GLU A 489 -11.49 -13.24 -3.72
C GLU A 489 -10.40 -13.33 -4.79
N PHE A 490 -10.78 -13.81 -5.97
CA PHE A 490 -9.92 -13.99 -7.13
C PHE A 490 -10.55 -13.27 -8.34
N GLU A 491 -9.72 -12.98 -9.35
CA GLU A 491 -10.17 -12.32 -10.58
C GLU A 491 -10.98 -13.30 -11.44
N THR A 492 -12.06 -12.83 -12.05
CA THR A 492 -12.83 -13.59 -13.04
C THR A 492 -12.59 -13.00 -14.43
N PRO A 493 -12.64 -13.80 -15.50
CA PRO A 493 -12.62 -13.27 -16.86
C PRO A 493 -13.90 -12.43 -17.09
N GLU A 494 -13.83 -11.11 -16.95
CA GLU A 494 -14.92 -10.20 -17.34
C GLU A 494 -14.80 -9.84 -18.84
N GLY A 495 -15.93 -9.72 -19.53
CA GLY A 495 -15.97 -9.52 -20.97
C GLY A 495 -15.35 -8.20 -21.44
N THR A 496 -14.62 -8.24 -22.55
CA THR A 496 -14.03 -7.11 -23.31
C THR A 496 -13.06 -6.18 -22.56
N ASP A 497 -12.75 -6.37 -21.28
CA ASP A 497 -11.71 -5.60 -20.60
C ASP A 497 -10.31 -6.01 -21.09
N GLU A 498 -9.70 -5.18 -21.93
CA GLU A 498 -8.34 -5.37 -22.44
C GLU A 498 -7.25 -5.32 -21.34
N TRP A 499 -7.60 -4.87 -20.12
CA TRP A 499 -6.71 -4.81 -18.96
C TRP A 499 -6.90 -5.97 -17.96
N GLY A 500 -7.99 -6.72 -18.09
CA GLY A 500 -8.35 -7.82 -17.20
C GLY A 500 -7.55 -9.09 -17.50
N SER A 501 -6.46 -9.33 -16.76
CA SER A 501 -5.76 -10.62 -16.74
C SER A 501 -5.96 -11.30 -15.39
N PHE A 502 -6.13 -12.62 -15.36
CA PHE A 502 -6.16 -13.42 -14.13
C PHE A 502 -4.91 -14.31 -14.07
N GLY A 503 -4.47 -14.62 -12.85
CA GLY A 503 -3.33 -15.50 -12.61
C GLY A 503 -2.77 -15.36 -11.20
N TYR A 504 -1.55 -15.83 -10.99
CA TYR A 504 -0.87 -15.80 -9.70
C TYR A 504 0.43 -15.01 -9.77
N SER A 505 0.62 -14.05 -8.87
CA SER A 505 1.89 -13.32 -8.77
C SER A 505 2.97 -14.17 -8.10
N GLY A 506 4.15 -14.26 -8.71
CA GLY A 506 5.24 -15.15 -8.28
C GLY A 506 5.83 -14.83 -6.90
N ASP A 507 5.75 -13.57 -6.46
CA ASP A 507 6.34 -13.09 -5.20
C ASP A 507 5.45 -13.36 -3.97
N HIS A 508 4.15 -13.59 -4.16
CA HIS A 508 3.13 -13.54 -3.10
C HIS A 508 3.30 -14.56 -1.96
N GLN A 509 4.13 -15.59 -2.11
CA GLN A 509 4.22 -16.68 -1.14
C GLN A 509 5.39 -16.54 -0.17
N LEU A 510 6.63 -16.62 -0.67
CA LEU A 510 7.79 -16.92 0.16
C LEU A 510 8.13 -15.82 1.17
N ILE A 511 8.42 -14.60 0.69
CA ILE A 511 9.00 -13.54 1.53
C ILE A 511 8.00 -13.01 2.56
N TYR A 512 6.73 -12.91 2.19
CA TYR A 512 5.69 -12.39 3.09
C TYR A 512 5.36 -13.40 4.20
N LEU A 513 5.28 -14.70 3.86
CA LEU A 513 5.07 -15.76 4.84
C LEU A 513 6.24 -15.89 5.81
N ILE A 514 7.48 -15.87 5.30
CA ILE A 514 8.64 -16.11 6.16
C ILE A 514 8.89 -14.96 7.12
N LYS A 515 8.71 -13.70 6.71
CA LYS A 515 8.82 -12.55 7.62
C LYS A 515 7.81 -12.65 8.77
N LEU A 516 6.55 -13.00 8.47
CA LEU A 516 5.54 -13.24 9.50
C LEU A 516 5.92 -14.40 10.43
N THR A 517 6.47 -15.48 9.88
CA THR A 517 6.84 -16.69 10.65
C THR A 517 8.09 -16.49 11.50
N GLU A 518 9.09 -15.74 10.98
CA GLU A 518 10.30 -15.35 11.71
C GLU A 518 9.93 -14.47 12.91
N HIS A 519 9.16 -13.42 12.70
CA HIS A 519 8.68 -12.59 13.80
C HIS A 519 7.81 -13.38 14.78
N PHE A 520 6.89 -14.23 14.30
CA PHE A 520 6.11 -15.10 15.17
C PHE A 520 7.00 -15.95 16.09
N ALA A 521 8.05 -16.56 15.55
CA ALA A 521 8.98 -17.39 16.31
C ALA A 521 9.84 -16.57 17.28
N ASP A 522 10.25 -15.35 16.89
CA ASP A 522 11.02 -14.45 17.76
C ASP A 522 10.20 -13.98 18.96
N PHE A 523 8.93 -13.63 18.78
CA PHE A 523 8.04 -13.21 19.86
C PHE A 523 7.53 -14.38 20.71
N TYR A 524 7.20 -15.52 20.08
CA TYR A 524 6.64 -16.70 20.72
C TYR A 524 7.42 -17.96 20.31
N PRO A 525 8.56 -18.27 20.97
CA PRO A 525 9.41 -19.38 20.59
C PRO A 525 8.73 -20.76 20.71
N ASP A 526 7.68 -20.91 21.51
CA ASP A 526 6.89 -22.15 21.58
C ASP A 526 5.72 -22.19 20.57
N GLY A 527 5.44 -21.08 19.91
CA GLY A 527 4.33 -20.91 18.97
C GLY A 527 4.40 -21.87 17.78
N PRO A 528 5.50 -21.93 17.03
CA PRO A 528 5.63 -22.84 15.89
C PRO A 528 5.45 -24.31 16.25
N LYS A 529 5.94 -24.74 17.42
CA LYS A 529 5.74 -26.12 17.92
C LYS A 529 4.26 -26.49 17.97
N ARG A 530 3.43 -25.61 18.52
CA ARG A 530 1.98 -25.81 18.57
C ARG A 530 1.38 -25.98 17.17
N LEU A 531 1.84 -25.23 16.17
CA LEU A 531 1.35 -25.38 14.80
C LEU A 531 1.76 -26.71 14.18
N PHE A 532 2.97 -27.22 14.46
CA PHE A 532 3.38 -28.57 14.02
C PHE A 532 2.56 -29.70 14.66
N GLU A 533 2.13 -29.53 15.90
CA GLU A 533 1.38 -30.54 16.66
C GLU A 533 -0.12 -30.61 16.28
N ASN A 534 -0.63 -29.68 15.45
CA ASN A 534 -2.06 -29.57 15.14
C ASN A 534 -2.34 -29.47 13.62
N ASP A 535 -3.10 -30.43 13.09
CA ASP A 535 -3.58 -30.45 11.70
C ASP A 535 -4.81 -29.54 11.53
N ILE A 536 -4.59 -28.23 11.46
CA ILE A 536 -5.64 -27.21 11.36
C ILE A 536 -5.63 -26.43 10.04
N PHE A 537 -4.74 -26.78 9.11
CA PHE A 537 -4.56 -25.99 7.91
C PHE A 537 -5.36 -26.51 6.74
N THR A 538 -5.78 -25.64 5.82
CA THR A 538 -6.56 -26.02 4.64
C THR A 538 -6.08 -25.32 3.37
N TYR A 539 -6.72 -25.58 2.23
CA TYR A 539 -6.37 -25.01 0.93
C TYR A 539 -7.53 -24.25 0.31
N ALA A 540 -7.26 -23.01 -0.12
CA ALA A 540 -8.18 -22.22 -0.92
C ALA A 540 -8.48 -22.90 -2.26
N ASP A 541 -9.77 -23.01 -2.63
CA ASP A 541 -10.19 -23.69 -3.86
C ASP A 541 -10.49 -22.67 -4.97
N THR A 542 -9.44 -22.19 -5.61
CA THR A 542 -9.55 -21.24 -6.73
C THR A 542 -9.88 -21.95 -8.05
N PRO A 543 -10.63 -21.32 -8.97
CA PRO A 543 -10.99 -21.89 -10.27
C PRO A 543 -9.88 -21.76 -11.32
N TYR A 544 -8.62 -21.72 -10.90
CA TYR A 544 -7.48 -21.60 -11.80
C TYR A 544 -6.79 -22.95 -11.89
N GLU A 545 -6.50 -23.37 -13.12
CA GLU A 545 -5.77 -24.60 -13.39
C GLU A 545 -4.60 -24.28 -14.29
N LEU A 546 -3.40 -24.60 -13.82
CA LEU A 546 -2.19 -24.48 -14.63
C LEU A 546 -2.20 -25.53 -15.76
N SER A 547 -1.70 -25.15 -16.93
CA SER A 547 -1.54 -26.03 -18.09
C SER A 547 -0.38 -27.01 -17.87
N ASP A 548 -0.31 -28.10 -18.61
CA ASP A 548 0.83 -29.03 -18.54
C ASP A 548 2.11 -28.39 -19.09
N PHE A 549 3.26 -28.91 -18.66
CA PHE A 549 4.58 -28.41 -19.04
C PHE A 549 4.74 -28.20 -20.56
N ASP A 550 4.36 -29.21 -21.36
CA ASP A 550 4.50 -29.17 -22.81
C ASP A 550 3.61 -28.07 -23.44
N ALA A 551 2.42 -27.83 -22.88
CA ALA A 551 1.53 -26.74 -23.31
C ALA A 551 2.05 -25.36 -22.86
N MET A 552 2.64 -25.26 -21.67
CA MET A 552 3.30 -24.04 -21.21
C MET A 552 4.50 -23.67 -22.07
N LEU A 553 5.32 -24.64 -22.51
CA LEU A 553 6.42 -24.37 -23.44
C LEU A 553 5.93 -23.86 -24.81
N LEU A 554 4.79 -24.38 -25.29
CA LEU A 554 4.20 -23.94 -26.55
C LEU A 554 3.68 -22.50 -26.48
N ASN A 555 3.06 -22.12 -25.37
CA ASN A 555 2.59 -20.75 -25.15
C ASN A 555 2.77 -20.31 -23.69
N PRO A 556 3.96 -19.81 -23.33
CA PRO A 556 4.28 -19.52 -21.93
C PRO A 556 3.55 -18.28 -21.39
N LYS A 557 2.84 -17.53 -22.24
CA LYS A 557 2.00 -16.39 -21.84
C LYS A 557 0.55 -16.79 -21.57
N ARG A 558 0.14 -18.02 -21.90
CA ARG A 558 -1.21 -18.55 -21.68
C ARG A 558 -1.14 -19.92 -21.02
N THR A 559 -0.95 -19.88 -19.72
CA THR A 559 -0.60 -21.05 -18.91
C THR A 559 -1.67 -21.39 -17.87
N ILE A 560 -2.69 -20.54 -17.67
CA ILE A 560 -3.76 -20.78 -16.71
C ILE A 560 -5.11 -20.80 -17.42
N ARG A 561 -5.88 -21.86 -17.17
CA ARG A 561 -7.28 -22.01 -17.57
C ARG A 561 -8.19 -21.62 -16.40
N PHE A 562 -9.28 -20.91 -16.70
CA PHE A 562 -10.34 -20.65 -15.74
C PHE A 562 -11.41 -21.77 -15.81
N ASP A 563 -11.60 -22.52 -14.73
CA ASP A 563 -12.65 -23.52 -14.59
C ASP A 563 -13.96 -22.88 -14.08
N ALA A 564 -14.84 -22.56 -15.02
CA ALA A 564 -16.15 -21.99 -14.73
C ALA A 564 -17.08 -22.95 -13.95
N ALA A 565 -16.94 -24.26 -14.13
CA ALA A 565 -17.76 -25.24 -13.42
C ALA A 565 -17.34 -25.32 -11.95
N LYS A 566 -16.03 -25.32 -11.68
CA LYS A 566 -15.48 -25.20 -10.32
C LYS A 566 -15.88 -23.90 -9.66
N ASN A 567 -15.78 -22.76 -10.34
CA ASN A 567 -16.24 -21.46 -9.80
C ASN A 567 -17.72 -21.50 -9.40
N LYS A 568 -18.59 -22.06 -10.25
CA LYS A 568 -20.02 -22.20 -9.94
C LYS A 568 -20.23 -23.09 -8.70
N ARG A 569 -19.49 -24.18 -8.59
CA ARG A 569 -19.57 -25.14 -7.46
C ARG A 569 -19.14 -24.51 -6.15
N THR A 570 -18.02 -23.79 -6.11
CA THR A 570 -17.53 -23.12 -4.89
C THR A 570 -18.48 -22.01 -4.43
N LEU A 571 -19.11 -21.28 -5.37
CA LEU A 571 -20.18 -20.32 -5.03
C LEU A 571 -21.42 -21.00 -4.45
N GLN A 572 -21.84 -22.15 -5.00
CA GLN A 572 -22.96 -22.93 -4.46
C GLN A 572 -22.64 -23.50 -3.07
N ASN A 573 -21.45 -24.06 -2.88
CA ASN A 573 -20.96 -24.52 -1.58
C ASN A 573 -20.91 -23.38 -0.57
N ALA A 574 -20.43 -22.19 -0.98
CA ALA A 574 -20.37 -21.03 -0.10
C ALA A 574 -21.76 -20.58 0.37
N ALA A 575 -22.76 -20.61 -0.53
CA ALA A 575 -24.14 -20.31 -0.18
C ALA A 575 -24.77 -21.34 0.77
N ALA A 576 -24.36 -22.61 0.68
CA ALA A 576 -24.89 -23.71 1.50
C ALA A 576 -24.19 -23.85 2.86
N LEU A 577 -22.86 -23.73 2.90
CA LEU A 577 -22.03 -24.01 4.07
C LEU A 577 -21.57 -22.74 4.79
N GLY A 578 -21.55 -21.58 4.13
CA GLY A 578 -20.76 -20.41 4.54
C GLY A 578 -19.43 -20.34 3.77
N GLU A 579 -18.60 -19.33 4.06
CA GLU A 579 -17.37 -19.07 3.28
C GLU A 579 -16.36 -20.24 3.27
N ASP A 580 -16.43 -21.17 4.22
CA ASP A 580 -15.64 -22.40 4.19
C ASP A 580 -15.94 -23.28 2.96
N GLY A 581 -17.10 -23.11 2.31
CA GLY A 581 -17.45 -23.78 1.07
C GLY A 581 -16.55 -23.44 -0.13
N ARG A 582 -15.66 -22.44 0.02
CA ARG A 582 -14.63 -22.07 -0.97
C ARG A 582 -13.27 -22.72 -0.72
N TYR A 583 -13.11 -23.54 0.32
CA TYR A 583 -11.92 -24.38 0.48
C TYR A 583 -12.09 -25.72 -0.24
N ILE A 584 -11.00 -26.47 -0.37
CA ILE A 584 -11.07 -27.87 -0.81
C ILE A 584 -11.83 -28.65 0.26
N LEU A 585 -12.92 -29.33 -0.14
CA LEU A 585 -13.80 -30.06 0.78
C LEU A 585 -13.62 -31.57 0.66
N ASP A 586 -13.51 -32.24 1.80
CA ASP A 586 -13.66 -33.69 1.96
C ASP A 586 -14.94 -33.97 2.76
N GLY A 587 -15.87 -34.72 2.17
CA GLY A 587 -17.16 -35.03 2.82
C GLY A 587 -18.00 -33.80 3.24
N GLY A 588 -17.79 -32.63 2.61
CA GLY A 588 -18.47 -31.38 2.95
C GLY A 588 -17.81 -30.56 4.07
N MET A 589 -16.62 -30.93 4.53
CA MET A 589 -15.79 -30.20 5.50
C MET A 589 -14.47 -29.78 4.84
N PRO A 590 -13.85 -28.64 5.23
CA PRO A 590 -12.53 -28.28 4.73
C PRO A 590 -11.50 -29.39 5.00
N TYR A 591 -10.80 -29.84 3.96
CA TYR A 591 -9.73 -30.82 4.08
C TYR A 591 -8.58 -30.22 4.90
N THR A 592 -8.12 -30.95 5.93
CA THR A 592 -7.09 -30.48 6.87
C THR A 592 -5.74 -31.16 6.67
N VAL A 593 -4.68 -30.36 6.68
CA VAL A 593 -3.29 -30.78 6.49
C VAL A 593 -2.38 -30.19 7.57
N SER A 594 -1.18 -30.73 7.68
CA SER A 594 -0.20 -30.32 8.69
C SER A 594 0.47 -28.98 8.32
N PHE A 595 0.99 -28.29 9.34
CA PHE A 595 1.79 -27.08 9.15
C PHE A 595 3.00 -27.31 8.24
N ALA A 596 3.66 -28.47 8.39
CA ALA A 596 4.80 -28.86 7.59
C ALA A 596 4.46 -28.94 6.11
N GLU A 597 3.31 -29.53 5.76
CA GLU A 597 2.85 -29.60 4.39
C GLU A 597 2.66 -28.19 3.80
N LYS A 598 1.97 -27.32 4.53
CA LYS A 598 1.72 -25.93 4.11
C LYS A 598 2.98 -25.11 3.91
N LEU A 599 4.05 -25.40 4.66
CA LEU A 599 5.35 -24.75 4.49
C LEU A 599 6.17 -25.36 3.34
N ALA A 600 6.04 -26.67 3.10
CA ALA A 600 6.77 -27.37 2.04
C ALA A 600 6.20 -27.10 0.64
N VAL A 601 4.87 -27.01 0.49
CA VAL A 601 4.21 -26.82 -0.83
C VAL A 601 4.71 -25.59 -1.60
N PRO A 602 4.85 -24.39 -1.01
CA PRO A 602 5.42 -23.24 -1.72
C PRO A 602 6.86 -23.46 -2.17
N ALA A 603 7.69 -24.15 -1.38
CA ALA A 603 9.07 -24.45 -1.75
C ALA A 603 9.14 -25.48 -2.87
N LEU A 604 8.33 -26.55 -2.81
CA LEU A 604 8.19 -27.54 -3.88
C LEU A 604 7.76 -26.88 -5.19
N CYS A 605 6.73 -26.03 -5.15
CA CYS A 605 6.23 -25.29 -6.30
C CYS A 605 7.34 -24.45 -6.96
N LYS A 606 8.10 -23.71 -6.15
CA LYS A 606 9.16 -22.83 -6.64
C LYS A 606 10.35 -23.63 -7.19
N ILE A 607 10.73 -24.73 -6.56
CA ILE A 607 11.80 -25.60 -7.07
C ILE A 607 11.41 -26.32 -8.36
N SER A 608 10.15 -26.74 -8.52
CA SER A 608 9.66 -27.28 -9.79
C SER A 608 9.82 -26.27 -10.94
N ASN A 609 9.68 -24.98 -10.63
CA ASN A 609 9.82 -23.87 -11.58
C ASN A 609 11.24 -23.29 -11.65
N LEU A 610 12.23 -23.88 -10.95
CA LEU A 610 13.60 -23.37 -10.95
C LEU A 610 14.30 -23.77 -12.25
N ILE A 611 14.89 -22.78 -12.92
CA ILE A 611 15.85 -22.98 -14.00
C ILE A 611 17.24 -22.74 -13.39
N PRO A 612 18.07 -23.79 -13.15
CA PRO A 612 19.36 -23.65 -12.49
C PRO A 612 20.27 -22.63 -13.17
N GLY A 613 20.82 -21.69 -12.41
CA GLY A 613 21.61 -20.56 -12.92
C GLY A 613 20.78 -19.40 -13.51
N GLY A 614 19.50 -19.62 -13.82
CA GLY A 614 18.62 -18.67 -14.50
C GLY A 614 17.60 -17.95 -13.61
N GLY A 615 16.99 -18.66 -12.65
CA GLY A 615 15.98 -18.11 -11.73
C GLY A 615 14.67 -18.91 -11.69
N ILE A 616 13.68 -18.45 -10.93
CA ILE A 616 12.33 -19.05 -10.89
C ILE A 616 11.53 -18.60 -12.12
N TRP A 617 11.01 -19.53 -12.90
CA TRP A 617 10.25 -19.23 -14.10
C TRP A 617 8.95 -18.44 -13.79
N MET A 618 8.75 -17.32 -14.47
CA MET A 618 7.58 -16.45 -14.31
C MET A 618 6.45 -16.85 -15.27
N ASN A 619 5.80 -17.98 -15.03
CA ASN A 619 4.87 -18.63 -15.96
C ASN A 619 3.40 -18.65 -15.50
N THR A 620 2.99 -17.76 -14.60
CA THR A 620 1.66 -17.79 -13.95
C THR A 620 0.75 -16.62 -14.33
N GLN A 621 0.93 -16.07 -15.54
CA GLN A 621 0.14 -14.99 -16.16
C GLN A 621 0.12 -13.64 -15.42
N LYS A 622 0.79 -13.50 -14.27
CA LYS A 622 0.94 -12.24 -13.53
C LYS A 622 2.40 -11.95 -13.23
N ALA A 623 2.72 -10.66 -13.12
CA ALA A 623 4.03 -10.19 -12.70
C ALA A 623 4.27 -10.45 -11.19
N GLU A 624 5.48 -10.17 -10.74
CA GLU A 624 5.85 -10.15 -9.32
C GLU A 624 5.54 -8.77 -8.69
N TRP A 625 6.44 -8.21 -7.88
CA TRP A 625 6.23 -6.92 -7.21
C TRP A 625 6.06 -5.76 -8.20
N ASN A 626 6.94 -5.68 -9.21
CA ASN A 626 6.95 -4.60 -10.20
C ASN A 626 6.02 -4.93 -11.39
N ASP A 627 4.77 -4.49 -11.32
CA ASP A 627 3.78 -4.68 -12.39
C ASP A 627 4.17 -3.94 -13.69
N ALA A 628 5.05 -2.94 -13.63
CA ALA A 628 5.52 -2.25 -14.84
C ALA A 628 6.48 -3.10 -15.70
N ASN A 629 7.03 -4.20 -15.16
CA ASN A 629 7.81 -5.21 -15.87
C ASN A 629 6.98 -6.45 -16.28
N ASN A 630 5.66 -6.29 -16.47
CA ASN A 630 4.75 -7.39 -16.77
C ASN A 630 5.03 -8.16 -18.08
N ALA A 631 5.81 -7.62 -19.03
CA ALA A 631 6.13 -8.34 -20.26
C ALA A 631 7.13 -9.49 -20.04
N LEU A 632 7.83 -9.51 -18.89
CA LEU A 632 8.63 -10.64 -18.43
C LEU A 632 7.79 -11.92 -18.27
N VAL A 633 6.50 -11.80 -17.97
CA VAL A 633 5.64 -12.97 -17.81
C VAL A 633 5.66 -13.85 -19.06
N GLY A 634 5.92 -15.13 -18.80
CA GLY A 634 6.09 -16.22 -19.75
C GLY A 634 7.55 -16.59 -20.02
N ILE A 635 8.45 -15.63 -20.18
CA ILE A 635 9.86 -15.93 -20.53
C ILE A 635 10.87 -15.47 -19.48
N GLY A 636 10.40 -14.71 -18.48
CA GLY A 636 11.20 -14.18 -17.40
C GLY A 636 11.54 -15.25 -16.36
N MET A 637 12.69 -15.06 -15.72
CA MET A 637 13.16 -15.87 -14.60
C MET A 637 13.54 -14.92 -13.47
N SER A 638 12.94 -15.07 -12.30
CA SER A 638 13.14 -14.19 -11.14
C SER A 638 14.30 -14.69 -10.28
N ILE A 639 15.36 -13.88 -10.17
CA ILE A 639 16.44 -14.08 -9.19
C ILE A 639 16.03 -13.53 -7.83
N VAL A 640 15.17 -12.50 -7.81
CA VAL A 640 14.54 -11.97 -6.59
C VAL A 640 13.86 -13.09 -5.82
N THR A 641 13.04 -13.90 -6.50
CA THR A 641 12.34 -15.01 -5.86
C THR A 641 13.27 -16.17 -5.48
N VAL A 642 14.41 -16.38 -6.16
CA VAL A 642 15.45 -17.31 -5.69
C VAL A 642 16.09 -16.81 -4.39
N CYS A 643 16.36 -15.50 -4.27
CA CYS A 643 16.86 -14.91 -3.02
C CYS A 643 15.85 -15.11 -1.88
N ASN A 644 14.56 -14.85 -2.15
CA ASN A 644 13.49 -15.10 -1.18
C ASN A 644 13.41 -16.59 -0.81
N LEU A 645 13.55 -17.49 -1.78
CA LEU A 645 13.59 -18.94 -1.56
C LEU A 645 14.78 -19.36 -0.70
N ARG A 646 15.95 -18.76 -0.90
CA ARG A 646 17.12 -19.03 -0.07
C ARG A 646 16.86 -18.68 1.40
N ARG A 647 16.31 -17.48 1.69
CA ARG A 647 15.91 -17.10 3.07
C ARG A 647 14.89 -18.08 3.62
N TYR A 648 13.85 -18.36 2.83
CA TYR A 648 12.78 -19.29 3.18
C TYR A 648 13.33 -20.66 3.60
N LEU A 649 14.18 -21.28 2.77
CA LEU A 649 14.75 -22.60 3.01
C LEU A 649 15.65 -22.63 4.25
N VAL A 650 16.51 -21.63 4.44
CA VAL A 650 17.38 -21.55 5.64
C VAL A 650 16.54 -21.46 6.91
N SER A 651 15.53 -20.58 6.92
CA SER A 651 14.64 -20.41 8.05
C SER A 651 13.80 -21.67 8.30
N LEU A 652 13.31 -22.34 7.25
CA LEU A 652 12.58 -23.60 7.39
C LEU A 652 13.44 -24.75 7.92
N ILE A 653 14.69 -24.89 7.48
CA ILE A 653 15.60 -25.92 8.01
C ILE A 653 15.76 -25.74 9.52
N GLY A 654 15.97 -24.50 9.99
CA GLY A 654 16.06 -24.18 11.42
C GLY A 654 14.76 -24.49 12.16
N LEU A 655 13.62 -24.09 11.58
CA LEU A 655 12.29 -24.29 12.16
C LEU A 655 11.94 -25.77 12.32
N PHE A 656 12.16 -26.58 11.27
CA PHE A 656 11.87 -28.01 11.29
C PHE A 656 12.81 -28.75 12.26
N LYS A 657 14.11 -28.47 12.23
CA LYS A 657 15.08 -29.08 13.17
C LYS A 657 14.73 -28.79 14.64
N LYS A 658 14.16 -27.61 14.92
CA LYS A 658 13.82 -27.18 16.29
C LYS A 658 12.47 -27.70 16.76
N TYR A 659 11.45 -27.77 15.90
CA TYR A 659 10.06 -27.92 16.34
C TYR A 659 9.25 -29.03 15.68
N ALA A 660 9.66 -29.53 14.50
CA ALA A 660 8.90 -30.57 13.82
C ALA A 660 9.06 -31.92 14.55
N PRO A 661 8.00 -32.74 14.65
CA PRO A 661 8.10 -34.10 15.19
C PRO A 661 8.92 -35.00 14.23
N GLU A 662 9.36 -36.17 14.68
CA GLU A 662 10.17 -37.10 13.86
C GLU A 662 9.44 -37.54 12.58
N GLU A 663 8.13 -37.76 12.67
CA GLU A 663 7.27 -38.19 11.57
C GLU A 663 6.03 -37.31 11.50
N ILE A 664 5.62 -36.94 10.29
CA ILE A 664 4.49 -36.05 10.00
C ILE A 664 3.57 -36.70 8.98
N MET A 665 2.26 -36.58 9.20
CA MET A 665 1.27 -36.95 8.19
C MET A 665 1.10 -35.82 7.18
N ILE A 666 1.36 -36.11 5.91
CA ILE A 666 1.12 -35.22 4.78
C ILE A 666 0.27 -35.92 3.73
N SER A 667 -0.40 -35.18 2.86
CA SER A 667 -1.20 -35.71 1.76
C SER A 667 -0.36 -36.67 0.90
N GLU A 668 -0.95 -37.81 0.49
CA GLU A 668 -0.25 -38.83 -0.31
C GLU A 668 0.30 -38.24 -1.62
N GLU A 669 -0.44 -37.32 -2.24
CA GLU A 669 -0.04 -36.59 -3.44
C GLU A 669 1.20 -35.71 -3.20
N VAL A 670 1.27 -35.02 -2.05
CA VAL A 670 2.42 -34.17 -1.70
C VAL A 670 3.65 -35.01 -1.36
N TYR A 671 3.47 -36.13 -0.65
CA TYR A 671 4.56 -37.08 -0.37
C TYR A 671 5.20 -37.60 -1.67
N ASN A 672 4.37 -38.05 -2.63
CA ASN A 672 4.84 -38.56 -3.91
C ASN A 672 5.56 -37.48 -4.74
N TRP A 673 5.05 -36.24 -4.71
CA TRP A 673 5.70 -35.10 -5.36
C TRP A 673 7.06 -34.78 -4.72
N LEU A 674 7.12 -34.72 -3.39
CA LEU A 674 8.34 -34.49 -2.61
C LEU A 674 9.44 -35.51 -2.97
N GLU A 675 9.13 -36.80 -2.90
CA GLU A 675 10.10 -37.87 -3.18
C GLU A 675 10.58 -37.83 -4.64
N SER A 676 9.68 -37.52 -5.58
CA SER A 676 10.02 -37.38 -6.99
C SER A 676 10.97 -36.19 -7.22
N VAL A 677 10.71 -35.04 -6.59
CA VAL A 677 11.57 -33.86 -6.69
C VAL A 677 12.92 -34.08 -6.02
N ILE A 678 12.98 -34.77 -4.88
CA ILE A 678 14.27 -35.17 -4.26
C ILE A 678 15.10 -35.99 -5.24
N SER A 679 14.50 -36.99 -5.90
CA SER A 679 15.17 -37.82 -6.89
C SER A 679 15.74 -37.00 -8.05
N VAL A 680 14.99 -36.02 -8.56
CA VAL A 680 15.48 -35.08 -9.59
C VAL A 680 16.65 -34.26 -9.07
N LEU A 681 16.53 -33.65 -7.89
CA LEU A 681 17.59 -32.83 -7.29
C LEU A 681 18.89 -33.62 -7.11
N GLU A 682 18.82 -34.86 -6.61
CA GLU A 682 19.98 -35.72 -6.39
C GLU A 682 20.62 -36.19 -7.70
N LYS A 683 19.80 -36.55 -8.70
CA LYS A 683 20.28 -36.99 -10.02
C LYS A 683 21.10 -35.93 -10.75
N HIS A 684 20.77 -34.66 -10.58
CA HIS A 684 21.40 -33.54 -11.29
C HIS A 684 22.51 -32.85 -10.49
N LEU A 685 22.95 -33.44 -9.36
CA LEU A 685 24.14 -32.96 -8.65
C LEU A 685 25.45 -33.35 -9.39
N PRO A 686 26.51 -32.54 -9.29
CA PRO A 686 26.59 -31.25 -8.59
C PRO A 686 25.85 -30.13 -9.36
N ALA A 687 25.22 -29.20 -8.63
CA ALA A 687 24.34 -28.18 -9.20
C ALA A 687 25.06 -27.28 -10.22
N GLU A 688 26.36 -27.06 -10.04
CA GLU A 688 27.19 -26.24 -10.89
C GLU A 688 27.28 -26.75 -12.33
N ASN A 689 27.26 -28.08 -12.51
CA ASN A 689 27.27 -28.71 -13.82
C ASN A 689 25.94 -28.48 -14.53
N THR A 690 24.85 -28.62 -13.78
CA THR A 690 23.49 -28.46 -14.31
C THR A 690 23.22 -27.02 -14.73
N SER A 691 23.65 -26.04 -13.94
CA SER A 691 23.46 -24.63 -14.28
C SER A 691 24.43 -24.12 -15.35
N ALA A 692 25.55 -24.80 -15.62
CA ALA A 692 26.50 -24.42 -16.67
C ALA A 692 26.06 -24.82 -18.09
N ASP A 693 25.27 -25.88 -18.26
CA ASP A 693 24.88 -26.44 -19.57
C ASP A 693 23.38 -26.23 -19.88
N GLY A 694 23.07 -25.61 -21.02
CA GLY A 694 21.69 -25.37 -21.46
C GLY A 694 20.85 -26.64 -21.62
N LYS A 695 21.46 -27.75 -22.03
CA LYS A 695 20.75 -29.05 -22.12
C LYS A 695 20.50 -29.66 -20.76
N ALA A 696 21.45 -29.55 -19.82
CA ALA A 696 21.25 -29.96 -18.45
C ALA A 696 20.14 -29.13 -17.76
N ARG A 697 20.13 -27.79 -17.94
CA ARG A 697 19.05 -26.92 -17.46
C ARG A 697 17.67 -27.35 -17.96
N TYR A 698 17.54 -27.60 -19.27
CA TYR A 698 16.28 -28.08 -19.85
C TYR A 698 15.84 -29.43 -19.28
N ARG A 699 16.75 -30.39 -19.16
CA ARG A 699 16.45 -31.71 -18.58
C ARG A 699 16.01 -31.62 -17.12
N PHE A 700 16.69 -30.81 -16.31
CA PHE A 700 16.30 -30.55 -14.93
C PHE A 700 14.87 -29.99 -14.86
N LEU A 701 14.61 -28.89 -15.58
CA LEU A 701 13.29 -28.25 -15.59
C LEU A 701 12.21 -29.22 -16.06
N SER A 702 12.45 -29.94 -17.16
CA SER A 702 11.46 -30.87 -17.70
C SER A 702 11.13 -32.01 -16.73
N GLU A 703 12.11 -32.55 -16.01
CA GLU A 703 11.86 -33.61 -15.04
C GLU A 703 11.11 -33.06 -13.81
N ALA A 704 11.50 -31.88 -13.30
CA ALA A 704 10.85 -31.26 -12.16
C ALA A 704 9.41 -30.82 -12.45
N GLU A 705 9.16 -30.19 -13.61
CA GLU A 705 7.82 -29.80 -14.05
C GLU A 705 6.92 -31.02 -14.33
N ARG A 706 7.46 -32.12 -14.87
CA ARG A 706 6.65 -33.36 -15.04
C ARG A 706 6.24 -33.99 -13.71
N CYS A 707 7.09 -33.89 -12.68
CA CYS A 707 6.69 -34.25 -11.32
C CYS A 707 5.55 -33.33 -10.83
N PHE A 708 5.62 -32.04 -11.14
CA PHE A 708 4.58 -31.08 -10.76
C PHE A 708 3.27 -31.28 -11.53
N ASP A 709 3.31 -31.56 -12.84
CA ASP A 709 2.15 -31.93 -13.66
C ASP A 709 1.42 -33.13 -13.05
N THR A 710 2.17 -34.16 -12.64
CA THR A 710 1.60 -35.37 -12.00
C THR A 710 0.85 -35.01 -10.72
N TYR A 711 1.45 -34.16 -9.87
CA TYR A 711 0.82 -33.65 -8.65
C TYR A 711 -0.43 -32.82 -8.95
N ARG A 712 -0.33 -31.84 -9.86
CA ARG A 712 -1.43 -30.94 -10.21
C ARG A 712 -2.61 -31.68 -10.83
N HIS A 713 -2.36 -32.70 -11.65
CA HIS A 713 -3.42 -33.56 -12.17
C HIS A 713 -4.21 -34.27 -11.06
N ALA A 714 -3.54 -34.72 -10.01
CA ALA A 714 -4.22 -35.31 -8.85
C ALA A 714 -5.05 -34.25 -8.08
N VAL A 715 -4.51 -33.04 -7.89
CA VAL A 715 -5.22 -31.94 -7.22
C VAL A 715 -6.44 -31.48 -8.03
N TYR A 716 -6.29 -31.25 -9.33
CA TYR A 716 -7.37 -30.75 -10.20
C TYR A 716 -8.42 -31.83 -10.53
N GLY A 717 -7.99 -33.09 -10.65
CA GLY A 717 -8.87 -34.24 -10.88
C GLY A 717 -9.68 -34.68 -9.66
N GLY A 718 -9.31 -34.20 -8.47
CA GLY A 718 -9.91 -34.56 -7.18
C GLY A 718 -8.92 -35.34 -6.33
N MET A 719 -8.51 -34.74 -5.20
CA MET A 719 -7.58 -35.34 -4.25
C MET A 719 -8.13 -36.65 -3.66
N SER A 720 -7.24 -37.58 -3.32
CA SER A 720 -7.60 -38.84 -2.66
C SER A 720 -7.99 -38.65 -1.19
N PHE A 721 -7.58 -37.52 -0.60
CA PHE A 721 -7.67 -37.19 0.83
C PHE A 721 -6.94 -38.17 1.76
N LYS A 722 -6.13 -39.07 1.21
CA LYS A 722 -5.26 -39.97 1.98
C LYS A 722 -4.01 -39.23 2.44
N LYS A 723 -3.48 -39.64 3.59
CA LYS A 723 -2.22 -39.13 4.13
C LYS A 723 -1.17 -40.24 4.18
N ALA A 724 0.07 -39.89 3.88
CA ALA A 724 1.25 -40.72 4.04
C ALA A 724 2.10 -40.21 5.22
N ALA A 725 2.72 -41.15 5.93
CA ALA A 725 3.69 -40.85 6.97
C ALA A 725 5.04 -40.45 6.34
N CYS A 726 5.51 -39.25 6.62
CA CYS A 726 6.76 -38.70 6.08
C CYS A 726 7.71 -38.37 7.22
N LYS A 727 8.95 -38.89 7.15
CA LYS A 727 10.00 -38.52 8.10
C LYS A 727 10.41 -37.07 7.89
N THR A 728 10.53 -36.32 8.99
CA THR A 728 10.94 -34.91 8.95
C THR A 728 12.32 -34.74 8.31
N GLU A 729 13.23 -35.70 8.45
CA GLU A 729 14.54 -35.67 7.79
C GLU A 729 14.42 -35.70 6.27
N ARG A 730 13.37 -36.29 5.68
CA ARG A 730 13.15 -36.28 4.23
C ARG A 730 12.76 -34.89 3.74
N ILE A 731 11.89 -34.18 4.47
CA ILE A 731 11.51 -32.81 4.16
C ILE A 731 12.72 -31.87 4.30
N ILE A 732 13.49 -32.01 5.39
CA ILE A 732 14.75 -31.26 5.59
C ILE A 732 15.74 -31.57 4.46
N ARG A 733 15.88 -32.84 4.05
CA ARG A 733 16.75 -33.23 2.94
C ARG A 733 16.35 -32.55 1.64
N PHE A 734 15.05 -32.45 1.34
CA PHE A 734 14.56 -31.65 0.22
C PHE A 734 14.99 -30.19 0.34
N PHE A 735 14.81 -29.56 1.50
CA PHE A 735 15.21 -28.16 1.69
C PHE A 735 16.71 -27.93 1.53
N GLU A 736 17.55 -28.83 2.06
CA GLU A 736 19.01 -28.76 1.94
C GLU A 736 19.46 -28.93 0.48
N LEU A 737 18.85 -29.85 -0.27
CA LEU A 737 19.10 -30.00 -1.70
C LEU A 737 18.66 -28.76 -2.50
N ALA A 738 17.44 -28.28 -2.25
CA ALA A 738 16.91 -27.06 -2.87
C ALA A 738 17.80 -25.84 -2.60
N LEU A 739 18.36 -25.73 -1.39
CA LEU A 739 19.23 -24.64 -0.98
C LEU A 739 20.53 -24.63 -1.80
N ILE A 740 21.11 -25.79 -2.12
CA ILE A 740 22.31 -25.90 -2.97
C ILE A 740 22.06 -25.25 -4.34
N TYR A 741 20.96 -25.60 -5.00
CA TYR A 741 20.61 -25.05 -6.30
C TYR A 741 20.26 -23.56 -6.24
N ALA A 742 19.59 -23.11 -5.18
CA ALA A 742 19.28 -21.70 -4.97
C ALA A 742 20.55 -20.86 -4.79
N GLU A 743 21.47 -21.29 -3.94
CA GLU A 743 22.74 -20.57 -3.70
C GLU A 743 23.64 -20.56 -4.94
N ASP A 744 23.78 -21.69 -5.66
CA ASP A 744 24.52 -21.72 -6.93
C ASP A 744 23.92 -20.73 -7.94
N THR A 745 22.58 -20.73 -8.07
CA THR A 745 21.87 -19.82 -8.96
C THR A 745 22.12 -18.36 -8.60
N ILE A 746 22.06 -17.97 -7.32
CA ILE A 746 22.34 -16.61 -6.87
C ILE A 746 23.79 -16.23 -7.18
N ARG A 747 24.76 -17.10 -6.85
CA ARG A 747 26.19 -16.83 -7.07
C ARG A 747 26.53 -16.62 -8.55
N LYS A 748 25.94 -17.42 -9.45
CA LYS A 748 26.10 -17.26 -10.91
C LYS A 748 25.48 -15.98 -11.48
N ASN A 749 24.61 -15.31 -10.72
CA ASN A 749 23.97 -14.05 -11.12
C ASN A 749 24.67 -12.80 -10.58
N LYS A 750 25.85 -12.95 -9.96
CA LYS A 750 26.74 -11.84 -9.65
C LYS A 750 27.33 -11.26 -10.93
N ARG A 751 27.20 -9.96 -11.11
CA ARG A 751 27.73 -9.20 -12.23
C ARG A 751 29.19 -8.82 -11.98
N HIS A 752 29.88 -8.43 -13.06
CA HIS A 752 31.25 -7.93 -13.00
C HIS A 752 31.39 -6.62 -12.19
N ASP A 753 30.30 -5.86 -12.03
CA ASP A 753 30.24 -4.60 -11.28
C ASP A 753 29.78 -4.81 -9.82
N MET A 754 29.94 -6.02 -9.29
CA MET A 754 29.61 -6.47 -7.91
C MET A 754 28.11 -6.55 -7.58
N MET A 755 27.24 -5.99 -8.42
CA MET A 755 25.79 -6.08 -8.28
C MET A 755 25.25 -7.43 -8.78
N TYR A 756 23.95 -7.69 -8.60
CA TYR A 756 23.30 -8.94 -8.99
C TYR A 756 22.22 -8.70 -10.04
N HIS A 757 21.99 -9.68 -10.91
CA HIS A 757 20.81 -9.66 -11.78
C HIS A 757 19.54 -9.87 -10.96
N SER A 758 18.48 -9.11 -11.27
CA SER A 758 17.17 -9.23 -10.60
C SER A 758 16.25 -10.20 -11.34
N TYR A 759 16.24 -10.07 -12.67
CA TYR A 759 15.47 -10.90 -13.58
C TYR A 759 16.35 -11.29 -14.76
N ASN A 760 16.17 -12.49 -15.27
CA ASN A 760 16.71 -12.97 -16.52
C ASN A 760 15.57 -13.32 -17.47
N VAL A 761 15.90 -13.62 -18.73
CA VAL A 761 14.96 -14.15 -19.72
C VAL A 761 15.51 -15.45 -20.29
N MET A 762 14.67 -16.45 -20.44
CA MET A 762 15.04 -17.70 -21.08
C MET A 762 14.98 -17.59 -22.61
N ALA A 763 15.99 -18.15 -23.27
CA ALA A 763 15.96 -18.43 -24.70
C ALA A 763 15.80 -19.93 -24.89
N LEU A 764 14.57 -20.33 -25.22
CA LEU A 764 14.17 -21.73 -25.38
C LEU A 764 14.64 -22.27 -26.74
N GLY A 765 15.48 -23.30 -26.72
CA GLY A 765 15.76 -24.19 -27.85
C GLY A 765 14.87 -25.43 -27.82
N SER A 766 15.08 -26.37 -28.76
CA SER A 766 14.31 -27.61 -28.81
C SER A 766 14.52 -28.53 -27.60
N ASP A 767 15.75 -28.57 -27.07
CA ASP A 767 16.19 -29.43 -25.96
C ASP A 767 17.18 -28.70 -25.03
N SER A 768 17.20 -27.36 -25.07
CA SER A 768 18.14 -26.52 -24.32
C SER A 768 17.48 -25.21 -23.89
N ILE A 769 17.94 -24.66 -22.75
CA ILE A 769 17.54 -23.34 -22.26
C ILE A 769 18.78 -22.49 -22.07
N GLU A 770 18.90 -21.41 -22.84
CA GLU A 770 19.95 -20.41 -22.66
C GLU A 770 19.47 -19.24 -21.80
N ILE A 771 20.37 -18.66 -21.00
CA ILE A 771 20.05 -17.55 -20.09
C ILE A 771 20.47 -16.24 -20.74
N LYS A 772 19.51 -15.32 -20.89
CA LYS A 772 19.76 -13.94 -21.31
C LYS A 772 19.57 -12.99 -20.13
N HIS A 773 20.67 -12.43 -19.66
CA HIS A 773 20.67 -11.49 -18.55
C HIS A 773 20.02 -10.15 -18.91
N GLN A 774 19.26 -9.58 -17.98
CA GLN A 774 18.62 -8.27 -18.14
C GLN A 774 19.41 -7.13 -17.50
N ALA A 775 18.93 -5.91 -17.76
CA ALA A 775 19.45 -4.69 -17.18
C ALA A 775 19.44 -4.72 -15.65
N LEU A 776 20.36 -3.95 -15.07
CA LEU A 776 20.48 -3.75 -13.62
C LEU A 776 19.18 -3.20 -13.02
N MET A 777 18.74 -3.73 -11.88
CA MET A 777 17.58 -3.22 -11.14
C MET A 777 17.84 -3.25 -9.63
N LEU A 778 17.26 -2.31 -8.89
CA LEU A 778 17.39 -2.19 -7.43
C LEU A 778 16.87 -3.41 -6.65
N GLU A 779 15.80 -4.02 -7.16
CA GLU A 779 15.08 -5.11 -6.47
C GLU A 779 15.98 -6.32 -6.17
N GLY A 780 16.80 -6.77 -7.12
CA GLY A 780 17.75 -7.87 -6.93
C GLY A 780 18.84 -7.56 -5.91
N GLN A 781 19.23 -6.28 -5.78
CA GLN A 781 20.24 -5.86 -4.81
C GLN A 781 19.65 -5.91 -3.40
N THR A 782 18.41 -5.46 -3.27
CA THR A 782 17.66 -5.56 -2.01
C THR A 782 17.48 -7.03 -1.62
N ALA A 783 17.08 -7.88 -2.57
CA ALA A 783 16.81 -9.29 -2.31
C ALA A 783 18.07 -10.08 -1.90
N VAL A 784 19.24 -9.82 -2.52
CA VAL A 784 20.48 -10.51 -2.14
C VAL A 784 21.05 -10.04 -0.80
N LEU A 785 20.82 -8.77 -0.42
CA LEU A 785 21.13 -8.28 0.93
C LEU A 785 20.20 -8.91 1.98
N ASP A 786 18.92 -9.06 1.66
CA ASP A 786 17.91 -9.60 2.57
C ASP A 786 18.03 -11.12 2.76
N CYS A 787 18.50 -11.85 1.74
CA CYS A 787 18.47 -13.33 1.78
C CYS A 787 19.48 -13.99 2.71
N GLY A 788 20.44 -13.22 3.26
CA GLY A 788 21.43 -13.69 4.22
C GLY A 788 22.58 -14.52 3.63
N LEU A 789 22.80 -14.48 2.31
CA LEU A 789 23.89 -15.20 1.64
C LEU A 789 25.25 -14.50 1.79
N LEU A 790 25.25 -13.17 1.78
CA LEU A 790 26.46 -12.35 1.80
C LEU A 790 26.98 -12.17 3.24
N CYS A 791 28.29 -12.26 3.42
CA CYS A 791 28.93 -11.76 4.65
C CYS A 791 28.95 -10.21 4.67
N GLY A 792 29.24 -9.57 5.81
CA GLY A 792 29.17 -8.12 5.90
C GLY A 792 30.16 -7.39 4.98
N SER A 793 31.33 -7.98 4.69
CA SER A 793 32.28 -7.41 3.72
C SER A 793 31.75 -7.41 2.28
N GLU A 794 31.08 -8.48 1.85
CA GLU A 794 30.44 -8.56 0.54
C GLU A 794 29.26 -7.60 0.43
N ALA A 795 28.47 -7.47 1.51
CA ALA A 795 27.35 -6.56 1.56
C ALA A 795 27.78 -5.09 1.54
N ALA A 796 28.83 -4.72 2.29
CA ALA A 796 29.40 -3.38 2.24
C ALA A 796 29.93 -3.04 0.84
N ALA A 797 30.62 -3.99 0.20
CA ALA A 797 31.09 -3.82 -1.17
C ALA A 797 29.94 -3.64 -2.18
N LEU A 798 28.84 -4.38 -2.03
CA LEU A 798 27.64 -4.23 -2.84
C LEU A 798 27.00 -2.84 -2.67
N LEU A 799 26.78 -2.40 -1.42
CA LEU A 799 26.20 -1.08 -1.12
C LEU A 799 27.07 0.05 -1.69
N CYS A 800 28.39 -0.03 -1.54
CA CYS A 800 29.34 0.91 -2.13
C CYS A 800 29.29 0.91 -3.67
N ALA A 801 29.13 -0.26 -4.30
CA ALA A 801 28.98 -0.34 -5.75
C ALA A 801 27.66 0.27 -6.24
N MET A 802 26.56 0.07 -5.50
CA MET A 802 25.25 0.65 -5.81
C MET A 802 25.30 2.18 -5.81
N GLU A 803 25.90 2.80 -4.80
CA GLU A 803 26.06 4.27 -4.68
C GLU A 803 26.85 4.87 -5.87
N LYS A 804 27.73 4.08 -6.50
CA LYS A 804 28.53 4.49 -7.68
C LYS A 804 27.92 4.10 -9.02
N SER A 805 26.73 3.48 -9.01
CA SER A 805 26.08 2.94 -10.20
C SER A 805 25.04 3.89 -10.79
N GLY A 806 24.54 3.57 -11.98
CA GLY A 806 23.40 4.27 -12.58
C GLY A 806 22.07 4.09 -11.83
N LEU A 807 22.02 3.28 -10.75
CA LEU A 807 20.87 3.23 -9.86
C LEU A 807 20.79 4.45 -8.96
N TYR A 808 21.91 5.07 -8.59
CA TYR A 808 21.90 6.18 -7.65
C TYR A 808 21.45 7.49 -8.32
N SER A 809 20.49 8.16 -7.70
CA SER A 809 20.01 9.49 -8.07
C SER A 809 20.67 10.52 -7.15
N GLU A 810 21.61 11.29 -7.69
CA GLU A 810 22.19 12.44 -6.99
C GLU A 810 21.13 13.49 -6.60
N ARG A 811 20.10 13.64 -7.44
CA ARG A 811 18.98 14.57 -7.19
C ARG A 811 18.23 14.20 -5.92
N ASP A 812 17.86 12.94 -5.80
CA ASP A 812 16.99 12.46 -4.72
C ASP A 812 17.77 11.88 -3.55
N LYS A 813 19.10 11.73 -3.68
CA LYS A 813 20.00 11.05 -2.75
C LYS A 813 19.50 9.63 -2.41
N SER A 814 19.01 8.94 -3.43
CA SER A 814 18.26 7.66 -3.30
C SER A 814 18.39 6.84 -4.59
N PHE A 815 17.75 5.68 -4.69
CA PHE A 815 17.93 4.76 -5.81
C PHE A 815 16.72 4.65 -6.75
N TYR A 816 16.97 4.75 -8.05
CA TYR A 816 16.02 4.36 -9.10
C TYR A 816 15.76 2.85 -9.06
N LEU A 817 14.59 2.42 -9.54
CA LEU A 817 14.32 0.99 -9.72
C LEU A 817 15.26 0.36 -10.76
N TYR A 818 15.66 1.12 -11.76
CA TYR A 818 16.58 0.73 -12.83
C TYR A 818 17.25 1.99 -13.40
N PRO A 819 18.46 1.89 -13.97
CA PRO A 819 19.15 3.05 -14.52
C PRO A 819 18.30 3.77 -15.59
N PRO A 820 18.17 5.11 -15.51
CA PRO A 820 17.31 5.85 -16.42
C PRO A 820 17.84 5.81 -17.85
N ARG A 821 16.97 5.44 -18.79
CA ARG A 821 17.27 5.42 -20.23
C ARG A 821 16.19 6.17 -21.00
N ILE A 822 16.50 7.41 -21.40
CA ILE A 822 15.55 8.25 -22.14
C ILE A 822 15.32 7.67 -23.54
N THR A 823 14.05 7.57 -23.93
CA THR A 823 13.69 7.06 -25.26
C THR A 823 13.93 8.12 -26.33
N PRO A 824 14.31 7.75 -27.58
CA PRO A 824 14.54 8.73 -28.65
C PRO A 824 13.31 9.61 -28.93
N PRO A 825 13.46 10.84 -29.43
CA PRO A 825 12.34 11.66 -29.90
C PRO A 825 11.54 10.97 -31.00
N PHE A 826 10.24 11.27 -31.12
CA PHE A 826 9.35 10.64 -32.11
C PHE A 826 9.87 10.72 -33.55
N THR A 827 10.44 11.87 -33.95
CA THR A 827 10.98 12.12 -35.30
C THR A 827 12.18 11.24 -35.66
N GLU A 828 12.87 10.70 -34.66
CA GLU A 828 14.03 9.81 -34.82
C GLU A 828 13.71 8.33 -34.54
N ARG A 829 12.46 7.99 -34.19
CA ARG A 829 11.99 6.60 -34.11
C ARG A 829 11.57 6.10 -35.49
N ASN A 830 11.46 4.77 -35.63
CA ASN A 830 10.93 4.13 -36.84
C ASN A 830 11.66 4.64 -38.12
N ILE A 831 12.97 4.50 -38.14
CA ILE A 831 13.80 4.81 -39.31
C ILE A 831 14.53 3.53 -39.69
N LEU A 832 14.25 3.00 -40.87
CA LEU A 832 15.01 1.88 -41.41
C LEU A 832 16.40 2.39 -41.85
N PRO A 833 17.49 1.74 -41.41
CA PRO A 833 18.83 2.07 -41.88
C PRO A 833 18.93 1.96 -43.41
N LYS A 834 19.64 2.91 -44.04
CA LYS A 834 19.84 2.93 -45.50
C LYS A 834 20.34 1.59 -46.06
N ALA A 835 21.27 0.95 -45.33
CA ALA A 835 21.83 -0.35 -45.69
C ALA A 835 20.79 -1.48 -45.75
N CYS A 836 19.74 -1.43 -44.94
CA CYS A 836 18.65 -2.42 -44.96
C CYS A 836 17.83 -2.31 -46.26
N ILE A 837 17.59 -1.07 -46.72
CA ILE A 837 16.84 -0.77 -47.94
C ILE A 837 17.65 -1.16 -49.18
N GLU A 838 18.94 -0.80 -49.23
CA GLU A 838 19.82 -1.13 -50.36
C GLU A 838 19.98 -2.64 -50.57
N LYS A 839 19.83 -3.45 -49.51
CA LYS A 839 19.94 -4.91 -49.55
C LYS A 839 18.62 -5.65 -49.77
N SER A 840 17.47 -4.99 -49.65
CA SER A 840 16.15 -5.64 -49.76
C SER A 840 15.47 -5.31 -51.08
N LYS A 841 15.28 -6.35 -51.91
CA LYS A 841 14.52 -6.26 -53.16
C LYS A 841 13.05 -5.97 -52.90
N LEU A 842 12.49 -6.51 -51.82
CA LEU A 842 11.12 -6.24 -51.39
C LEU A 842 10.95 -4.76 -51.03
N ALA A 843 11.85 -4.19 -50.21
CA ALA A 843 11.81 -2.77 -49.86
C ALA A 843 11.94 -1.88 -51.10
N ALA A 844 12.86 -2.20 -52.01
CA ALA A 844 13.02 -1.46 -53.27
C ALA A 844 11.74 -1.51 -54.12
N ALA A 845 11.12 -2.68 -54.26
CA ALA A 845 9.89 -2.87 -55.02
C ALA A 845 8.70 -2.10 -54.42
N LEU A 846 8.51 -2.17 -53.10
CA LEU A 846 7.45 -1.44 -52.40
C LEU A 846 7.55 0.06 -52.68
N LEU A 847 8.76 0.62 -52.61
CA LEU A 847 9.01 2.03 -52.89
C LEU A 847 8.81 2.39 -54.37
N SER A 848 9.25 1.53 -55.31
CA SER A 848 9.10 1.79 -56.74
C SER A 848 7.64 1.76 -57.20
N TYR A 849 6.84 0.87 -56.61
CA TYR A 849 5.40 0.77 -56.90
C TYR A 849 4.55 1.77 -56.10
N GLY A 850 5.15 2.60 -55.24
CA GLY A 850 4.42 3.53 -54.39
C GLY A 850 3.50 2.81 -53.39
N ASN A 851 3.82 1.58 -53.00
CA ASN A 851 3.06 0.86 -51.98
C ASN A 851 3.49 1.35 -50.58
N HIS A 852 2.51 1.70 -49.75
CA HIS A 852 2.71 2.28 -48.42
C HIS A 852 2.25 1.35 -47.29
N ASP A 853 1.90 0.10 -47.58
CA ASP A 853 1.35 -0.85 -46.62
C ASP A 853 2.38 -1.35 -45.61
N ILE A 854 3.67 -1.41 -45.99
CA ILE A 854 4.76 -1.90 -45.14
C ILE A 854 5.78 -0.81 -44.83
N ILE A 855 6.26 -0.09 -45.85
CA ILE A 855 7.22 1.01 -45.67
C ILE A 855 6.80 2.26 -46.41
N THR A 856 7.21 3.42 -45.91
CA THR A 856 6.94 4.74 -46.50
C THR A 856 8.22 5.56 -46.53
N ARG A 857 8.35 6.44 -47.53
CA ARG A 857 9.43 7.43 -47.61
C ARG A 857 8.86 8.81 -47.29
N ASP A 858 9.43 9.49 -46.29
CA ASP A 858 9.03 10.85 -45.96
C ASP A 858 9.67 11.89 -46.90
N CYS A 859 9.23 13.15 -46.79
CA CYS A 859 9.73 14.25 -47.63
C CYS A 859 11.22 14.57 -47.41
N THR A 860 11.83 14.05 -46.34
CA THR A 860 13.28 14.18 -46.07
C THR A 860 14.09 13.01 -46.62
N GLY A 861 13.42 12.01 -47.20
CA GLY A 861 14.05 10.82 -47.75
C GLY A 861 14.30 9.69 -46.74
N LYS A 862 13.92 9.85 -45.47
CA LYS A 862 13.97 8.77 -44.48
C LYS A 862 12.88 7.74 -44.80
N ILE A 863 13.20 6.46 -44.58
CA ILE A 863 12.26 5.35 -44.82
C ILE A 863 11.83 4.77 -43.47
N ARG A 864 10.52 4.51 -43.34
CA ARG A 864 9.87 4.18 -42.07
C ARG A 864 8.90 3.02 -42.31
N PHE A 865 8.70 2.16 -41.31
CA PHE A 865 7.57 1.23 -41.35
C PHE A 865 6.25 2.01 -41.34
N ALA A 866 5.22 1.46 -41.98
CA ALA A 866 3.88 2.03 -42.00
C ALA A 866 3.33 2.18 -40.57
N PRO A 867 2.66 3.31 -40.24
CA PRO A 867 2.27 3.61 -38.86
C PRO A 867 1.22 2.65 -38.26
N GLN A 868 0.57 1.83 -39.08
CA GLN A 868 -0.38 0.80 -38.66
C GLN A 868 0.31 -0.49 -38.20
N ILE A 869 1.62 -0.61 -38.38
CA ILE A 869 2.41 -1.77 -37.97
C ILE A 869 2.96 -1.50 -36.56
N CYS A 870 2.20 -1.90 -35.55
CA CYS A 870 2.56 -1.68 -34.14
C CYS A 870 3.38 -2.84 -33.56
N CYS A 871 3.22 -4.04 -34.10
CA CYS A 871 3.94 -5.23 -33.68
C CYS A 871 4.31 -6.13 -34.86
N ILE A 872 5.09 -7.17 -34.60
CA ILE A 872 5.48 -8.15 -35.61
C ILE A 872 4.26 -8.89 -36.20
N GLY A 873 3.20 -9.07 -35.40
CA GLY A 873 1.94 -9.64 -35.86
C GLY A 873 1.26 -8.77 -36.93
N ASP A 874 1.31 -7.46 -36.78
CA ASP A 874 0.75 -6.53 -37.78
C ASP A 874 1.57 -6.54 -39.07
N LEU A 875 2.91 -6.61 -38.95
CA LEU A 875 3.80 -6.74 -40.10
C LEU A 875 3.50 -8.03 -40.87
N ASN A 876 3.38 -9.15 -40.15
CA ASN A 876 3.05 -10.43 -40.76
C ASN A 876 1.69 -10.39 -41.46
N LYS A 877 0.65 -9.82 -40.84
CA LYS A 877 -0.66 -9.64 -41.48
C LYS A 877 -0.57 -8.81 -42.77
N LYS A 878 0.24 -7.75 -42.78
CA LYS A 878 0.48 -6.92 -43.97
C LYS A 878 1.26 -7.66 -45.05
N LEU A 879 2.27 -8.45 -44.68
CA LEU A 879 2.99 -9.33 -45.59
C LEU A 879 2.05 -10.40 -46.17
N ASP A 880 1.17 -11.00 -45.37
CA ASP A 880 0.20 -11.99 -45.81
C ASP A 880 -0.81 -11.39 -46.79
N TYR A 881 -1.29 -10.17 -46.52
CA TYR A 881 -2.16 -9.43 -47.43
C TYR A 881 -1.48 -9.19 -48.79
N LEU A 882 -0.25 -8.69 -48.79
CA LEU A 882 0.51 -8.42 -50.01
C LEU A 882 1.01 -9.68 -50.72
N GLN A 883 1.08 -10.83 -50.04
CA GLN A 883 1.47 -12.12 -50.63
C GLN A 883 0.53 -12.52 -51.79
N SER A 884 -0.73 -12.07 -51.74
CA SER A 884 -1.74 -12.31 -52.78
C SER A 884 -1.53 -11.48 -54.05
N ASP A 885 -0.69 -10.44 -53.99
CA ASP A 885 -0.34 -9.61 -55.13
C ASP A 885 0.86 -10.22 -55.89
N SER A 886 0.66 -10.55 -57.16
CA SER A 886 1.68 -11.18 -57.99
C SER A 886 2.96 -10.34 -58.13
N ARG A 887 2.90 -9.02 -57.90
CA ARG A 887 4.06 -8.13 -57.92
C ARG A 887 5.01 -8.33 -56.74
N PHE A 888 4.48 -8.80 -55.60
CA PHE A 888 5.22 -8.92 -54.35
C PHE A 888 5.36 -10.36 -53.84
N SER A 889 4.56 -11.29 -54.36
CA SER A 889 4.47 -12.68 -53.85
C SER A 889 5.83 -13.38 -53.72
N GLU A 890 6.62 -13.45 -54.79
CA GLU A 890 7.94 -14.10 -54.76
C GLU A 890 8.93 -13.36 -53.85
N LEU A 891 8.89 -12.02 -53.84
CA LEU A 891 9.76 -11.19 -53.01
C LEU A 891 9.45 -11.35 -51.51
N ILE A 892 8.17 -11.45 -51.13
CA ILE A 892 7.77 -11.69 -49.74
C ILE A 892 8.17 -13.09 -49.31
N SER A 893 7.99 -14.11 -50.16
CA SER A 893 8.46 -15.47 -49.84
C SER A 893 9.97 -15.53 -49.63
N ALA A 894 10.75 -14.75 -50.39
CA ALA A 894 12.21 -14.72 -50.26
C ALA A 894 12.73 -13.82 -49.10
N GLU A 895 12.05 -12.71 -48.78
CA GLU A 895 12.57 -11.68 -47.86
C GLU A 895 11.71 -11.46 -46.61
N ARG A 896 10.71 -12.30 -46.32
CA ARG A 896 9.88 -12.18 -45.11
C ARG A 896 10.73 -12.13 -43.83
N GLU A 897 11.62 -13.09 -43.63
CA GLU A 897 12.48 -13.15 -42.43
C GLU A 897 13.44 -11.97 -42.34
N THR A 898 13.95 -11.50 -43.48
CA THR A 898 14.78 -10.29 -43.55
C THR A 898 13.99 -9.06 -43.11
N MET A 899 12.74 -8.91 -43.58
CA MET A 899 11.87 -7.78 -43.23
C MET A 899 11.45 -7.81 -41.77
N THR A 900 11.12 -8.97 -41.22
CA THR A 900 10.83 -9.13 -39.79
C THR A 900 12.07 -8.87 -38.94
N GLY A 901 13.26 -9.27 -39.40
CA GLY A 901 14.54 -8.93 -38.79
C GLY A 901 14.79 -7.43 -38.75
N TYR A 902 14.56 -6.70 -39.86
CA TYR A 902 14.68 -5.24 -39.87
C TYR A 902 13.68 -4.56 -38.94
N PHE A 903 12.46 -5.09 -38.82
CA PHE A 903 11.49 -4.59 -37.85
C PHE A 903 12.02 -4.73 -36.42
N GLU A 904 12.57 -5.88 -36.07
CA GLU A 904 13.18 -6.11 -34.76
C GLU A 904 14.44 -5.26 -34.53
N ASP A 905 15.28 -5.04 -35.54
CA ASP A 905 16.46 -4.16 -35.42
C ASP A 905 16.08 -2.71 -35.09
N VAL A 906 14.96 -2.23 -35.68
CA VAL A 906 14.43 -0.87 -35.50
C VAL A 906 13.77 -0.71 -34.13
N PHE A 907 12.90 -1.66 -33.73
CA PHE A 907 12.06 -1.52 -32.54
C PHE A 907 12.55 -2.27 -31.29
N ARG A 908 13.35 -3.31 -31.47
CA ARG A 908 13.97 -4.15 -30.43
C ARG A 908 12.95 -4.68 -29.42
N HIS A 909 11.80 -5.14 -29.89
CA HIS A 909 10.72 -5.62 -29.04
C HIS A 909 11.13 -6.86 -28.22
N GLY A 910 12.11 -7.64 -28.66
CA GLY A 910 12.69 -8.73 -27.89
C GLY A 910 13.38 -8.31 -26.60
N SER A 911 13.65 -7.00 -26.41
CA SER A 911 14.20 -6.42 -25.18
C SER A 911 13.17 -5.70 -24.29
N PHE A 912 11.89 -5.70 -24.71
CA PHE A 912 10.81 -5.04 -23.99
C PHE A 912 10.43 -5.82 -22.73
N LEU A 913 10.64 -5.20 -21.56
CA LEU A 913 10.31 -5.80 -20.26
C LEU A 913 8.93 -5.39 -19.75
N GLY A 914 8.33 -4.36 -20.35
CA GLY A 914 7.04 -3.81 -19.94
C GLY A 914 7.04 -2.29 -19.99
N ARG A 915 5.94 -1.69 -19.53
CA ARG A 915 5.74 -0.23 -19.54
C ARG A 915 6.80 0.56 -18.76
N SER A 916 7.52 -0.09 -17.84
CA SER A 916 8.67 0.42 -17.10
C SER A 916 9.68 1.18 -17.99
N GLN A 917 9.94 0.66 -19.19
CA GLN A 917 10.95 1.19 -20.13
C GLN A 917 10.43 2.29 -21.06
N ILE A 918 9.15 2.66 -20.96
CA ILE A 918 8.50 3.58 -21.90
C ILE A 918 7.58 4.61 -21.23
N MET A 919 7.49 4.63 -19.89
CA MET A 919 6.77 5.63 -19.11
C MET A 919 7.72 6.44 -18.21
N TYR A 920 7.32 7.66 -17.83
CA TYR A 920 8.15 8.63 -17.06
C TYR A 920 7.54 9.03 -15.70
N LYS A 921 6.58 8.24 -15.21
CA LYS A 921 5.94 8.36 -13.90
C LYS A 921 5.83 6.96 -13.26
N TYR A 922 5.40 6.90 -11.99
CA TYR A 922 5.21 5.65 -11.25
C TYR A 922 6.51 4.85 -11.13
N GLU A 923 6.54 3.60 -11.57
CA GLU A 923 7.74 2.77 -11.60
C GLU A 923 8.72 3.16 -12.72
N GLY A 924 8.34 4.07 -13.63
CA GLY A 924 8.96 4.39 -14.92
C GLY A 924 10.38 4.94 -14.91
N ILE A 925 10.87 5.28 -16.11
CA ILE A 925 12.21 5.83 -16.35
C ILE A 925 12.46 7.05 -15.46
N GLY A 926 13.54 7.00 -14.69
CA GLY A 926 14.02 8.12 -13.86
C GLY A 926 13.11 8.44 -12.68
N CYS A 927 12.24 7.51 -12.27
CA CYS A 927 11.40 7.63 -11.09
C CYS A 927 12.04 6.90 -9.91
N ILE A 928 11.98 7.52 -8.73
CA ILE A 928 12.28 6.85 -7.45
C ILE A 928 10.98 6.23 -6.95
N TYR A 929 10.99 4.94 -6.64
CA TYR A 929 9.86 4.26 -6.00
C TYR A 929 10.22 3.98 -4.53
N TRP A 930 9.55 4.67 -3.61
CA TRP A 930 10.01 4.78 -2.22
C TRP A 930 9.83 3.51 -1.40
N HIS A 931 8.83 2.68 -1.74
CA HIS A 931 8.67 1.38 -1.10
C HIS A 931 9.88 0.47 -1.31
N GLN A 932 10.46 0.41 -2.53
CA GLN A 932 11.65 -0.41 -2.78
C GLN A 932 12.90 0.14 -2.07
N ASN A 933 13.02 1.47 -1.96
CA ASN A 933 14.10 2.09 -1.20
C ASN A 933 13.97 1.81 0.31
N SER A 934 12.75 1.72 0.83
CA SER A 934 12.50 1.39 2.24
C SER A 934 12.71 -0.11 2.51
N LYS A 935 12.45 -0.98 1.52
CA LYS A 935 12.92 -2.38 1.57
C LYS A 935 14.44 -2.48 1.61
N LEU A 936 15.14 -1.67 0.81
CA LEU A 936 16.61 -1.59 0.85
C LEU A 936 17.09 -1.13 2.23
N ARG A 937 16.42 -0.14 2.84
CA ARG A 937 16.71 0.31 4.22
C ARG A 937 16.61 -0.86 5.21
N VAL A 938 15.52 -1.63 5.18
CA VAL A 938 15.34 -2.80 6.06
C VAL A 938 16.40 -3.86 5.79
N ALA A 939 16.69 -4.20 4.53
CA ALA A 939 17.70 -5.20 4.18
C ALA A 939 19.12 -4.79 4.62
N ALA A 940 19.46 -3.49 4.49
CA ALA A 940 20.72 -2.94 4.98
C ALA A 940 20.80 -2.96 6.51
N LEU A 941 19.69 -2.65 7.20
CA LEU A 941 19.59 -2.72 8.66
C LEU A 941 19.76 -4.15 9.18
N GLU A 942 19.04 -5.11 8.60
CA GLU A 942 19.17 -6.53 8.97
C GLU A 942 20.59 -7.03 8.71
N THR A 943 21.24 -6.56 7.65
CA THR A 943 22.66 -6.88 7.37
C THR A 943 23.58 -6.31 8.46
N LEU A 944 23.37 -5.06 8.87
CA LEU A 944 24.12 -4.44 9.97
C LEU A 944 23.91 -5.22 11.28
N ILE A 945 22.67 -5.57 11.62
CA ILE A 945 22.34 -6.37 12.81
C ILE A 945 23.04 -7.74 12.76
N ARG A 946 23.03 -8.42 11.60
CA ARG A 946 23.75 -9.68 11.43
C ARG A 946 25.26 -9.52 11.63
N SER A 947 25.86 -8.42 11.17
CA SER A 947 27.29 -8.17 11.38
C SER A 947 27.65 -8.11 12.87
N PHE A 948 26.81 -7.47 13.70
CA PHE A 948 26.98 -7.45 15.14
C PHE A 948 26.80 -8.83 15.77
N ARG A 949 25.72 -9.54 15.42
CA ARG A 949 25.44 -10.90 15.92
C ARG A 949 26.54 -11.91 15.57
N ASN A 950 27.19 -11.73 14.41
CA ASN A 950 28.28 -12.58 13.96
C ASN A 950 29.66 -12.16 14.49
N ASN A 951 29.75 -11.11 15.33
CA ASN A 951 30.99 -10.52 15.81
C ASN A 951 31.97 -10.20 14.66
N GLU A 952 31.46 -9.63 13.57
CA GLU A 952 32.32 -9.16 12.48
C GLU A 952 33.19 -7.97 12.95
N PRO A 953 34.37 -7.74 12.34
CA PRO A 953 35.25 -6.63 12.71
C PRO A 953 34.54 -5.27 12.69
N ASP A 954 34.77 -4.43 13.71
CA ASP A 954 34.16 -3.10 13.87
C ASP A 954 34.25 -2.20 12.63
N LYS A 955 35.33 -2.34 11.86
CA LYS A 955 35.50 -1.62 10.58
C LYS A 955 34.37 -1.93 9.59
N ILE A 956 33.98 -3.20 9.47
CA ILE A 956 32.92 -3.64 8.55
C ILE A 956 31.56 -3.15 9.05
N SER A 957 31.26 -3.34 10.33
CA SER A 957 30.01 -2.83 10.93
C SER A 957 29.92 -1.31 10.83
N GLY A 958 31.03 -0.59 10.98
CA GLY A 958 31.11 0.86 10.76
C GLY A 958 30.84 1.28 9.31
N GLU A 959 31.36 0.52 8.33
CA GLU A 959 31.07 0.73 6.90
C GLU A 959 29.59 0.48 6.57
N LEU A 960 29.02 -0.61 7.08
CA LEU A 960 27.59 -0.93 6.93
C LEU A 960 26.70 0.15 7.58
N LYS A 961 27.05 0.61 8.80
CA LYS A 961 26.34 1.68 9.50
C LYS A 961 26.36 2.99 8.72
N LYS A 962 27.48 3.30 8.05
CA LYS A 962 27.58 4.47 7.16
C LYS A 962 26.64 4.35 5.96
N HIS A 963 26.65 3.21 5.26
CA HIS A 963 25.76 3.00 4.12
C HIS A 963 24.28 3.03 4.52
N TYR A 964 23.94 2.44 5.67
CA TYR A 964 22.60 2.54 6.24
C TYR A 964 22.19 4.00 6.48
N GLY A 965 23.07 4.80 7.12
CA GLY A 965 22.83 6.22 7.33
C GLY A 965 22.65 7.02 6.03
N ASN A 966 23.41 6.70 4.97
CA ASN A 966 23.24 7.31 3.65
C ASN A 966 21.85 7.01 3.05
N ILE A 967 21.39 5.76 3.16
CA ILE A 967 20.05 5.36 2.70
C ILE A 967 18.96 6.15 3.47
N CYS A 968 19.07 6.22 4.80
CA CYS A 968 18.12 6.98 5.62
C CYS A 968 18.13 8.49 5.29
N GLY A 969 19.29 9.05 4.97
CA GLY A 969 19.44 10.46 4.56
C GLY A 969 18.69 10.83 3.27
N GLY A 970 18.32 9.84 2.44
CA GLY A 970 17.52 10.04 1.22
C GLY A 970 16.00 10.08 1.46
N LEU A 971 15.51 9.74 2.65
CA LEU A 971 14.08 9.67 2.96
C LEU A 971 13.46 11.05 3.18
N CYS A 972 12.13 11.13 3.11
CA CYS A 972 11.38 12.37 3.10
C CYS A 972 11.63 13.26 4.33
N TYR A 973 11.65 12.69 5.53
CA TYR A 973 11.80 13.45 6.79
C TYR A 973 13.20 14.06 6.98
N ASN A 974 14.16 13.76 6.11
CA ASN A 974 15.49 14.37 6.07
C ASN A 974 15.62 15.44 4.96
N LYS A 975 14.53 15.82 4.30
CA LYS A 975 14.47 16.79 3.19
C LYS A 975 13.63 18.00 3.55
N SER A 976 13.94 19.14 2.95
CA SER A 976 13.05 20.30 2.96
C SER A 976 11.77 20.04 2.14
N ALA A 977 10.71 20.81 2.38
CA ALA A 977 9.48 20.71 1.60
C ALA A 977 9.69 21.00 0.10
N GLU A 978 10.66 21.86 -0.25
CA GLU A 978 11.01 22.17 -1.64
C GLU A 978 11.70 21.00 -2.33
N GLU A 979 12.68 20.36 -1.66
CA GLU A 979 13.37 19.17 -2.19
C GLU A 979 12.42 17.97 -2.30
N TRP A 980 11.52 17.79 -1.33
CA TRP A 980 10.54 16.72 -1.34
C TRP A 980 9.39 16.97 -2.31
N GLY A 981 8.95 18.23 -2.43
CA GLY A 981 7.79 18.66 -3.21
C GLY A 981 6.45 18.38 -2.52
N ALA A 982 6.44 18.16 -1.20
CA ALA A 982 5.26 17.97 -0.37
C ALA A 982 5.63 18.20 1.12
N PHE A 983 4.73 17.87 2.07
CA PHE A 983 5.08 17.81 3.49
C PHE A 983 6.15 16.72 3.74
N PRO A 984 7.35 17.04 4.24
CA PRO A 984 8.43 16.07 4.44
C PRO A 984 8.11 14.95 5.44
N THR A 985 7.12 15.15 6.30
CA THR A 985 6.67 14.15 7.27
C THR A 985 5.76 13.08 6.65
N ASP A 986 5.20 13.32 5.46
CA ASP A 986 4.30 12.39 4.78
C ASP A 986 5.05 11.52 3.76
N SER A 987 4.75 10.21 3.78
CA SER A 987 5.20 9.25 2.79
C SER A 987 4.46 9.42 1.46
N TYR A 988 5.11 9.08 0.35
CA TYR A 988 4.52 9.09 -1.00
C TYR A 988 5.02 7.88 -1.78
N SER A 989 4.24 7.34 -2.73
CA SER A 989 4.64 6.13 -3.46
C SER A 989 5.90 6.34 -4.30
N HIS A 990 5.99 7.46 -5.01
CA HIS A 990 7.09 7.71 -5.95
C HIS A 990 7.42 9.20 -6.12
N THR A 991 8.61 9.47 -6.64
CA THR A 991 9.03 10.78 -7.15
C THR A 991 9.38 10.63 -8.63
N PRO A 992 8.66 11.28 -9.57
CA PRO A 992 8.82 11.05 -10.99
C PRO A 992 10.12 11.68 -11.53
N TYR A 993 10.38 11.47 -12.82
CA TYR A 993 11.53 12.06 -13.50
C TYR A 993 11.59 13.60 -13.38
N THR A 994 10.44 14.27 -13.24
CA THR A 994 10.36 15.73 -13.10
C THR A 994 10.49 16.25 -11.66
N GLY A 995 10.74 15.37 -10.68
CA GLY A 995 10.75 15.68 -9.25
C GLY A 995 9.35 15.83 -8.63
N GLY A 996 9.31 16.02 -7.31
CA GLY A 996 8.09 16.18 -6.51
C GLY A 996 7.43 14.87 -6.09
N ALA A 997 7.10 14.73 -4.80
CA ALA A 997 6.45 13.54 -4.27
C ALA A 997 5.05 13.32 -4.88
N SER A 998 4.71 12.08 -5.24
CA SER A 998 3.47 11.71 -5.93
C SER A 998 2.80 10.49 -5.30
N GLN A 999 1.47 10.53 -5.26
CA GLN A 999 0.58 9.58 -4.60
C GLN A 999 0.78 9.49 -3.07
N PRO A 1000 -0.01 10.25 -2.27
CA PRO A 1000 0.24 10.40 -0.84
C PRO A 1000 -0.03 9.10 -0.04
N VAL A 1001 0.76 8.94 1.00
CA VAL A 1001 0.53 8.21 2.26
C VAL A 1001 0.42 6.69 2.24
N MET A 1002 -0.69 6.08 1.81
CA MET A 1002 -0.98 4.64 1.97
C MET A 1002 -0.18 3.75 0.99
N THR A 1003 1.13 3.96 0.96
CA THR A 1003 2.15 3.17 0.26
C THR A 1003 2.70 2.07 1.18
N GLY A 1004 3.16 0.96 0.62
CA GLY A 1004 3.80 -0.11 1.39
C GLY A 1004 5.12 0.32 2.06
N GLN A 1005 5.68 1.48 1.69
CA GLN A 1005 6.82 2.09 2.38
C GLN A 1005 6.62 2.17 3.89
N VAL A 1006 5.43 2.60 4.34
CA VAL A 1006 5.21 2.93 5.76
C VAL A 1006 5.47 1.74 6.69
N LYS A 1007 5.19 0.51 6.25
CA LYS A 1007 5.42 -0.69 7.07
C LYS A 1007 6.91 -0.96 7.25
N GLU A 1008 7.70 -0.74 6.20
CA GLU A 1008 9.16 -0.93 6.23
C GLU A 1008 9.79 0.10 7.15
N ASP A 1009 9.29 1.34 7.10
CA ASP A 1009 9.78 2.44 7.93
C ASP A 1009 9.43 2.25 9.41
N ILE A 1010 8.27 1.67 9.74
CA ILE A 1010 7.91 1.28 11.12
C ILE A 1010 8.87 0.22 11.66
N ILE A 1011 9.08 -0.87 10.89
CA ILE A 1011 9.95 -1.98 11.31
C ILE A 1011 11.38 -1.50 11.52
N ALA A 1012 11.90 -0.70 10.59
CA ALA A 1012 13.23 -0.10 10.74
C ALA A 1012 13.30 0.82 11.96
N ARG A 1013 12.26 1.63 12.22
CA ARG A 1013 12.24 2.58 13.34
C ARG A 1013 12.30 1.91 14.70
N ILE A 1014 11.66 0.75 14.88
CA ILE A 1014 11.71 -0.03 16.13
C ILE A 1014 13.16 -0.41 16.46
N ALA A 1015 13.89 -0.91 15.46
CA ALA A 1015 15.29 -1.28 15.63
C ALA A 1015 16.22 -0.06 15.76
N GLU A 1016 15.96 1.06 15.07
CA GLU A 1016 16.69 2.33 15.26
C GLU A 1016 16.53 2.90 16.68
N LEU A 1017 15.41 2.62 17.36
CA LEU A 1017 15.21 2.96 18.76
C LEU A 1017 15.92 1.99 19.72
N GLY A 1018 16.61 0.99 19.18
CA GLY A 1018 17.40 -0.01 19.90
C GLY A 1018 16.65 -1.28 20.24
N ILE A 1019 15.37 -1.45 19.86
CA ILE A 1019 14.60 -2.64 20.24
C ILE A 1019 14.77 -3.76 19.22
N LEU A 1020 15.31 -4.90 19.68
CA LEU A 1020 15.28 -6.17 18.95
C LEU A 1020 14.56 -7.23 19.77
N ILE A 1021 13.95 -8.20 19.08
CA ILE A 1021 13.29 -9.34 19.70
C ILE A 1021 14.06 -10.61 19.35
N SER A 1022 14.31 -11.45 20.34
CA SER A 1022 14.93 -12.75 20.14
C SER A 1022 14.52 -13.72 21.24
N ASP A 1023 14.15 -14.95 20.85
CA ASP A 1023 13.79 -16.05 21.76
C ASP A 1023 12.79 -15.64 22.87
N GLY A 1024 11.77 -14.86 22.48
CA GLY A 1024 10.71 -14.36 23.37
C GLY A 1024 11.17 -13.29 24.37
N ARG A 1025 12.29 -12.61 24.12
CA ARG A 1025 12.84 -11.54 24.96
C ARG A 1025 12.94 -10.23 24.19
N ILE A 1026 12.83 -9.14 24.94
CA ILE A 1026 13.08 -7.77 24.44
C ILE A 1026 14.53 -7.43 24.79
N GLU A 1027 15.32 -7.11 23.77
CA GLU A 1027 16.72 -6.73 23.88
C GLU A 1027 16.90 -5.28 23.43
N PHE A 1028 17.74 -4.54 24.16
CA PHE A 1028 18.09 -3.17 23.84
C PHE A 1028 19.53 -3.06 23.33
N HIS A 1029 19.68 -2.48 22.13
CA HIS A 1029 20.91 -2.37 21.36
C HIS A 1029 21.24 -0.88 21.11
N PRO A 1030 21.97 -0.21 22.03
CA PRO A 1030 22.29 1.22 21.92
C PRO A 1030 23.14 1.55 20.69
N GLU A 1031 23.89 0.58 20.15
CA GLU A 1031 24.71 0.73 18.95
C GLU A 1031 23.88 1.01 17.68
N LEU A 1032 22.58 0.66 17.67
CA LEU A 1032 21.65 0.98 16.60
C LEU A 1032 21.06 2.38 16.72
N THR A 1033 21.10 2.97 17.92
CA THR A 1033 20.49 4.27 18.21
C THR A 1033 21.26 5.43 17.57
N GLY A 1034 20.53 6.28 16.86
CA GLY A 1034 21.08 7.48 16.22
C GLY A 1034 21.54 8.53 17.22
N SER A 1035 22.59 9.29 16.87
CA SER A 1035 23.10 10.37 17.74
C SER A 1035 22.13 11.56 17.93
N ARG A 1036 21.09 11.65 17.08
CA ARG A 1036 20.03 12.65 17.17
C ARG A 1036 18.88 12.26 18.10
N GLU A 1037 18.79 11.00 18.54
CA GLU A 1037 17.66 10.52 19.35
C GLU A 1037 17.62 11.12 20.76
N PRO A 1038 18.73 11.27 21.50
CA PRO A 1038 18.67 11.88 22.83
C PRO A 1038 18.23 13.35 22.76
N LEU A 1039 17.31 13.74 23.64
CA LEU A 1039 16.82 15.11 23.77
C LEU A 1039 17.95 16.07 24.17
N LYS A 1040 17.90 17.31 23.67
CA LYS A 1040 18.83 18.37 24.08
C LYS A 1040 18.37 19.10 25.34
N ASN A 1041 17.07 19.14 25.60
CA ASN A 1041 16.45 19.85 26.72
C ASN A 1041 15.38 18.99 27.38
N ASP A 1042 15.08 19.28 28.64
CA ASP A 1042 13.97 18.64 29.37
C ASP A 1042 12.64 18.87 28.65
N CYS A 1043 11.86 17.80 28.49
CA CYS A 1043 10.58 17.83 27.77
C CYS A 1043 9.53 16.94 28.45
N ASN A 1044 8.26 17.13 28.10
CA ASN A 1044 7.15 16.30 28.57
C ASN A 1044 6.69 15.37 27.46
N PHE A 1045 6.83 14.06 27.66
CA PHE A 1045 6.26 13.05 26.77
C PHE A 1045 4.80 12.81 27.13
N LYS A 1046 3.90 13.28 26.27
CA LYS A 1046 2.47 12.99 26.37
C LYS A 1046 2.18 11.70 25.61
N TYR A 1047 1.53 10.75 26.27
CA TYR A 1047 1.17 9.47 25.66
C TYR A 1047 -0.21 9.00 26.13
N ILE A 1048 -0.73 7.96 25.48
CA ILE A 1048 -1.96 7.28 25.88
C ILE A 1048 -1.55 5.97 26.55
N ALA A 1049 -1.89 5.80 27.83
CA ALA A 1049 -1.65 4.58 28.57
C ALA A 1049 -2.53 3.42 28.05
N ALA A 1050 -2.20 2.19 28.45
CA ALA A 1050 -2.86 0.98 27.96
C ALA A 1050 -4.38 0.93 28.26
N ASP A 1051 -4.83 1.59 29.33
CA ASP A 1051 -6.26 1.74 29.69
C ASP A 1051 -6.97 2.88 28.91
N GLY A 1052 -6.24 3.58 28.04
CA GLY A 1052 -6.72 4.70 27.26
C GLY A 1052 -6.60 6.06 27.96
N THR A 1053 -6.04 6.15 29.16
CA THR A 1053 -5.89 7.44 29.84
C THR A 1053 -4.73 8.26 29.25
N PRO A 1054 -4.91 9.57 28.99
CA PRO A 1054 -3.79 10.44 28.63
C PRO A 1054 -2.88 10.67 29.84
N GLU A 1055 -1.59 10.41 29.67
CA GLU A 1055 -0.58 10.50 30.73
C GLU A 1055 0.61 11.36 30.28
N THR A 1056 1.43 11.81 31.23
CA THR A 1056 2.60 12.64 30.94
C THR A 1056 3.84 12.19 31.73
N LEU A 1057 4.93 11.92 31.02
CA LEU A 1057 6.24 11.63 31.61
C LEU A 1057 7.18 12.83 31.42
N LYS A 1058 7.84 13.25 32.51
CA LYS A 1058 8.94 14.21 32.44
C LYS A 1058 10.20 13.50 31.98
N LEU A 1059 10.81 14.01 30.91
CA LEU A 1059 12.08 13.53 30.36
C LEU A 1059 13.15 14.59 30.57
N GLN A 1060 14.33 14.15 31.00
CA GLN A 1060 15.51 15.00 31.16
C GLN A 1060 16.31 15.11 29.86
N SER A 1061 17.10 16.16 29.72
CA SER A 1061 18.12 16.26 28.66
C SER A 1061 19.00 14.99 28.64
N GLY A 1062 19.25 14.45 27.45
CA GLY A 1062 20.00 13.21 27.25
C GLY A 1062 19.16 11.92 27.26
N SER A 1063 17.85 11.99 27.52
CA SER A 1063 16.94 10.85 27.39
C SER A 1063 16.04 10.95 26.15
N TYR A 1064 15.32 9.88 25.85
CA TYR A 1064 14.25 9.85 24.85
C TYR A 1064 13.20 8.81 25.24
N ALA A 1065 12.01 8.89 24.66
CA ALA A 1065 10.93 7.97 24.96
C ALA A 1065 10.11 7.60 23.73
N PHE A 1066 9.48 6.43 23.80
CA PHE A 1066 8.55 5.89 22.81
C PHE A 1066 7.61 4.91 23.50
N THR A 1067 6.63 4.38 22.79
CA THR A 1067 5.85 3.23 23.25
C THR A 1067 6.23 1.98 22.48
N PHE A 1068 6.18 0.83 23.13
CA PHE A 1068 6.34 -0.48 22.51
C PHE A 1068 5.34 -1.46 23.12
N CYS A 1069 4.53 -2.09 22.29
CA CYS A 1069 3.34 -2.85 22.72
C CYS A 1069 2.47 -2.05 23.69
N ARG A 1070 2.29 -0.74 23.44
CA ARG A 1070 1.53 0.22 24.27
C ARG A 1070 2.15 0.54 25.64
N VAL A 1071 3.34 0.04 25.94
CA VAL A 1071 4.07 0.35 27.18
C VAL A 1071 5.07 1.48 26.92
N PRO A 1072 5.08 2.57 27.71
CA PRO A 1072 6.08 3.63 27.57
C PRO A 1072 7.47 3.11 27.98
N VAL A 1073 8.42 3.33 27.08
CA VAL A 1073 9.85 3.03 27.25
C VAL A 1073 10.60 4.36 27.34
N VAL A 1074 11.41 4.52 28.38
CA VAL A 1074 12.31 5.67 28.55
C VAL A 1074 13.74 5.18 28.53
N CYS A 1075 14.55 5.74 27.64
CA CYS A 1075 15.96 5.39 27.49
C CYS A 1075 16.83 6.58 27.87
N GLU A 1076 17.85 6.38 28.69
CA GLU A 1076 18.80 7.43 29.07
C GLU A 1076 20.20 6.89 29.34
N ALA A 1077 21.19 7.77 29.24
CA ALA A 1077 22.57 7.42 29.57
C ALA A 1077 22.69 7.16 31.09
N ALA A 1078 23.35 6.05 31.45
CA ALA A 1078 23.57 5.64 32.83
C ALA A 1078 25.02 5.17 33.06
N ALA A 1079 25.43 5.12 34.33
CA ALA A 1079 26.75 4.61 34.72
C ALA A 1079 26.91 3.09 34.51
N GLN A 1080 25.80 2.37 34.38
CA GLN A 1080 25.78 0.93 34.14
C GLN A 1080 24.57 0.57 33.26
N ASN A 1081 24.71 -0.48 32.46
CA ASN A 1081 23.61 -1.06 31.70
C ASN A 1081 22.60 -1.71 32.65
N LEU A 1082 21.36 -1.22 32.64
CA LEU A 1082 20.28 -1.74 33.46
C LEU A 1082 18.92 -1.56 32.78
N ILE A 1083 17.96 -2.40 33.15
CA ILE A 1083 16.54 -2.20 32.85
C ILE A 1083 15.75 -2.20 34.15
N GLU A 1084 14.92 -1.18 34.35
CA GLU A 1084 13.91 -1.12 35.41
C GLU A 1084 12.51 -1.26 34.81
N VAL A 1085 11.75 -2.24 35.28
CA VAL A 1085 10.35 -2.47 34.90
C VAL A 1085 9.44 -2.09 36.06
N THR A 1086 8.52 -1.16 35.81
CA THR A 1086 7.49 -0.73 36.77
C THR A 1086 6.16 -1.37 36.42
N TYR A 1087 5.57 -2.10 37.37
CA TYR A 1087 4.25 -2.71 37.26
C TYR A 1087 3.15 -1.69 37.62
N CYS A 1088 1.92 -1.93 37.14
CA CYS A 1088 0.75 -1.12 37.51
C CYS A 1088 0.42 -1.16 39.02
N SER A 1089 0.89 -2.19 39.73
CA SER A 1089 0.82 -2.26 41.20
C SER A 1089 1.79 -1.31 41.93
N GLY A 1090 2.67 -0.63 41.20
CA GLY A 1090 3.75 0.21 41.74
C GLY A 1090 5.03 -0.56 42.08
N ILE A 1091 5.03 -1.89 41.98
CA ILE A 1091 6.24 -2.72 42.16
C ILE A 1091 7.25 -2.40 41.07
N LYS A 1092 8.52 -2.26 41.45
CA LYS A 1092 9.64 -2.09 40.54
C LYS A 1092 10.57 -3.29 40.59
N LYS A 1093 11.04 -3.74 39.42
CA LYS A 1093 12.09 -4.75 39.30
C LYS A 1093 13.21 -4.23 38.43
N THR A 1094 14.44 -4.38 38.89
CA THR A 1094 15.64 -3.94 38.17
C THR A 1094 16.49 -5.14 37.77
N PHE A 1095 16.99 -5.12 36.54
CA PHE A 1095 17.82 -6.16 35.95
C PHE A 1095 19.12 -5.52 35.45
N VAL A 1096 20.26 -6.17 35.73
CA VAL A 1096 21.56 -5.76 35.18
C VAL A 1096 21.66 -6.26 33.74
N GLY A 1097 22.14 -5.39 32.84
CA GLY A 1097 22.19 -5.66 31.40
C GLY A 1097 21.03 -5.02 30.63
N LEU A 1098 20.93 -5.33 29.34
CA LEU A 1098 20.02 -4.71 28.38
C LEU A 1098 19.00 -5.72 27.80
N CYS A 1099 18.63 -6.73 28.59
CA CYS A 1099 17.67 -7.77 28.17
C CYS A 1099 16.56 -7.90 29.22
N ILE A 1100 15.31 -7.84 28.77
CA ILE A 1100 14.13 -8.07 29.61
C ILE A 1100 13.90 -9.58 29.75
N PRO A 1101 13.71 -10.12 30.96
CA PRO A 1101 13.39 -11.52 31.15
C PRO A 1101 12.13 -11.97 30.40
N HIS A 1102 12.17 -13.22 29.91
CA HIS A 1102 11.13 -13.80 29.05
C HIS A 1102 9.71 -13.75 29.66
N ASP A 1103 9.55 -13.96 30.97
CA ASP A 1103 8.24 -13.89 31.64
C ASP A 1103 7.64 -12.47 31.62
N ILE A 1104 8.47 -11.44 31.71
CA ILE A 1104 8.07 -10.04 31.64
C ILE A 1104 7.82 -9.64 30.19
N SER A 1105 8.70 -10.03 29.27
CA SER A 1105 8.50 -9.81 27.83
C SER A 1105 7.16 -10.39 27.35
N ARG A 1106 6.78 -11.61 27.78
CA ARG A 1106 5.46 -12.17 27.45
C ARG A 1106 4.28 -11.32 27.93
N LYS A 1107 4.36 -10.68 29.10
CA LYS A 1107 3.31 -9.79 29.60
C LYS A 1107 3.17 -8.51 28.77
N ILE A 1108 4.30 -8.00 28.28
CA ILE A 1108 4.34 -6.85 27.36
C ILE A 1108 3.73 -7.26 26.02
N PHE A 1109 4.17 -8.39 25.45
CA PHE A 1109 3.68 -8.90 24.17
C PHE A 1109 2.19 -9.21 24.18
N SER A 1110 1.66 -9.84 25.25
CA SER A 1110 0.23 -10.13 25.35
C SER A 1110 -0.62 -8.90 25.63
N GLY A 1111 0.01 -7.75 25.92
CA GLY A 1111 -0.69 -6.53 26.30
C GLY A 1111 -1.53 -6.68 27.56
N SER A 1112 -1.07 -7.45 28.56
CA SER A 1112 -1.88 -7.82 29.75
C SER A 1112 -2.27 -6.63 30.64
N GLY A 1113 -1.76 -5.43 30.37
CA GLY A 1113 -1.97 -4.24 31.19
C GLY A 1113 -1.26 -4.28 32.55
N GLU A 1114 -0.39 -5.26 32.80
CA GLU A 1114 0.33 -5.39 34.08
C GLU A 1114 1.58 -4.50 34.18
N ILE A 1115 2.19 -4.17 33.05
CA ILE A 1115 3.42 -3.35 32.98
C ILE A 1115 3.04 -1.91 32.66
N ASN A 1116 3.42 -1.00 33.56
CA ASN A 1116 3.15 0.43 33.43
C ASN A 1116 4.23 1.17 32.65
N LYS A 1117 5.51 0.83 32.89
CA LYS A 1117 6.65 1.56 32.32
C LYS A 1117 7.91 0.70 32.28
N ILE A 1118 8.72 0.92 31.25
CA ILE A 1118 10.08 0.40 31.13
C ILE A 1118 11.05 1.58 31.14
N HIS A 1119 12.12 1.47 31.92
CA HIS A 1119 13.24 2.40 31.94
C HIS A 1119 14.52 1.63 31.60
N ILE A 1120 15.29 2.18 30.66
CA ILE A 1120 16.52 1.58 30.14
C ILE A 1120 17.65 2.58 30.39
N GLY A 1121 18.55 2.21 31.30
CA GLY A 1121 19.81 2.90 31.50
C GLY A 1121 20.90 2.22 30.67
N TYR A 1122 21.56 2.94 29.77
CA TYR A 1122 22.62 2.39 28.93
C TYR A 1122 23.91 3.21 29.02
N ILE A 1123 25.05 2.54 28.92
CA ILE A 1123 26.35 3.20 28.84
C ILE A 1123 26.48 3.83 27.45
N ARG A 1124 26.74 5.13 27.42
CA ARG A 1124 26.97 5.87 26.19
C ARG A 1124 28.46 5.78 25.84
N GLU A 1125 28.76 5.16 24.69
CA GLU A 1125 30.11 5.13 24.11
C GLU A 1125 30.55 6.49 23.56
#